data_AF-A0A4D5RGT4-F1
#
_entry.id   AF-A0A4D5RGT4-F1
#
_cell.length_a   1.000
_cell.length_b   1.000
_cell.length_c   1.000
_cell.angle_alpha   90.00
_cell.angle_beta   90.00
_cell.angle_gamma   90.00
#
_symmetry.space_group_name_H-M   'P 1'
#
loop_
_entity.id
_entity.type
_entity.pdbx_description
1 polymer ?
#
loop_
_entity_poly.entity_id
_entity_poly.type
_entity_poly.pdbx_seq_one_letter_code
_entity_poly.pdbx_strand_id
1 'polypeptide(L)'
;MECLFTRTHVICATFWDQTILIGEGNTLSAFSSATFSKIGFHVAFPSCNVHGIRTVCESQSSCVCAVFGSRFLTIVKLEPWSAPSMGFQVLLQPVMFDDWIWDIRWLAPDDGSFDPLDEKCMNLAICFGHNGVSLWDWKSKERLAWAVCTESCILYAGHFVGSTWNSLMVAVGTVFKEVILWAPSQCLAQAPARVVHRLSGHQGVIFSVNFNVPRRLLCSTSDDRSLRVYRFHEHPSLCQAGAEDLSLEQLSRGWFSSLHVLYGHESRVWRAAALSSCYISVGEDSSICFWGTPGNLITKMTAPGGGSIWCLAVKEDETLAVTGSSGSAVCIWHLSDVLGHASKTTWIEAFTVGSNFPRNLALVDCFGTMSLLVVTNEGRLLRWILSGRELSMEALLQRDYLVSYSVLSVSPRRNYFAVGSIKGHILVFKCTGGANITLLAEDLVHDGRVHSIRWVSDTCPAFLSSGPNGFMILTQLADDLPSSDELGSVESLSTFLLPRGRQRWATAAILLTPCLFVGDRSGSVHAFLLDDDQDMVQPFRTFHAIHGCNGVTDMKHTEDTLVTSGRDGRILLFSVKNQELRFLRTFWCLTSLEWIGQMVVEGKDLLLCGYHTSNFVVWNTTQQRAVLTVDCGGGHRSWDFATTASLEGIFVCLKMGKIMLHRSSLKDTLRNSCIRAPLHKKKISAICHLGNEERSPGSTTVPQAYIVTAGEDNIITVSQVTQEKSNLTQKAVCRLHGHISSVKALAVCKASNLEPSERLLASVGGRAQMILWKVQASKRCSSESEELLNHHLWSLDKGCQRHFKAFPAKDPLARYMDVCIWEEEPLEFRIATVASDTYLRVFGYSWKEDITLLVSIAVGEHCLFKVLRTELVTRPKSSLLLTGGNDGMLRFWQLRGADEKDEGRTECRLLDTFRRHQSGINALDILVHDNIFTVVSGGDDNSLIVTNSVITEEGAVSELDGMTVANAHDAQITGALFLDAQGKWLMSVGIDQRLRTWHRSSSSVQEHCSRISCVPDLAALTCWKKPDGDILVAIAGEGLEITLHENILAAELATTAGQFIA
;
A
#
# COMPACT_ATOMS: atom_id res chain seq x y z
N MET A 1 26.33 15.77 1.75
CA MET A 1 24.95 15.28 1.58
C MET A 1 25.00 13.76 1.47
N GLU A 2 24.56 13.04 2.49
CA GLU A 2 24.58 11.57 2.55
C GLU A 2 23.16 11.00 2.41
N CYS A 3 22.99 9.90 1.68
CA CYS A 3 21.72 9.16 1.61
C CYS A 3 21.60 8.21 2.79
N LEU A 4 20.66 8.43 3.71
CA LEU A 4 20.46 7.53 4.84
C LEU A 4 19.43 6.45 4.59
N PHE A 5 18.49 6.70 3.68
CA PHE A 5 17.37 5.80 3.43
C PHE A 5 16.73 6.06 2.07
N THR A 6 16.40 4.99 1.36
CA THR A 6 15.59 5.06 0.14
C THR A 6 14.58 3.92 0.10
N ARG A 7 13.38 4.22 -0.38
CA ARG A 7 12.35 3.25 -0.79
C ARG A 7 11.83 3.60 -2.16
N THR A 8 11.98 2.69 -3.10
CA THR A 8 11.45 2.84 -4.46
C THR A 8 11.09 1.46 -5.03
N HIS A 9 10.94 1.35 -6.36
CA HIS A 9 10.60 0.13 -7.06
C HIS A 9 11.62 -0.99 -6.81
N VAL A 10 11.10 -2.20 -6.56
CA VAL A 10 11.90 -3.42 -6.51
C VAL A 10 11.86 -4.07 -7.90
N ILE A 11 12.94 -3.93 -8.67
CA ILE A 11 12.95 -4.26 -10.11
C ILE A 11 13.48 -5.67 -10.37
N CYS A 12 14.36 -6.18 -9.51
CA CYS A 12 14.89 -7.54 -9.66
C CYS A 12 15.13 -8.22 -8.31
N ALA A 13 15.13 -9.55 -8.36
CA ALA A 13 15.55 -10.41 -7.29
C ALA A 13 16.16 -11.68 -7.87
N THR A 14 16.96 -12.37 -7.07
CA THR A 14 17.45 -13.72 -7.39
C THR A 14 17.66 -14.51 -6.10
N PHE A 15 17.65 -15.83 -6.21
CA PHE A 15 18.00 -16.72 -5.11
C PHE A 15 19.47 -17.12 -5.22
N TRP A 16 20.11 -17.27 -4.07
CA TRP A 16 21.40 -17.94 -3.91
C TRP A 16 21.32 -18.77 -2.62
N ASP A 17 21.21 -20.09 -2.77
CA ASP A 17 20.97 -21.03 -1.67
C ASP A 17 19.87 -20.57 -0.69
N GLN A 18 20.21 -20.23 0.56
CA GLN A 18 19.29 -19.74 1.59
C GLN A 18 19.25 -18.20 1.67
N THR A 19 19.69 -17.51 0.63
CA THR A 19 19.71 -16.06 0.56
C THR A 19 18.88 -15.56 -0.63
N ILE A 20 18.12 -14.49 -0.39
CA ILE A 20 17.37 -13.77 -1.41
C ILE A 20 18.08 -12.44 -1.61
N LEU A 21 18.57 -12.21 -2.83
CA LEU A 21 19.18 -10.95 -3.23
C LEU A 21 18.14 -10.11 -3.95
N ILE A 22 18.00 -8.84 -3.53
CA ILE A 22 16.96 -7.93 -4.01
C ILE A 22 17.62 -6.64 -4.47
N GLY A 23 17.32 -6.23 -5.71
CA GLY A 23 17.65 -4.92 -6.25
C GLY A 23 16.51 -3.94 -6.02
N GLU A 24 16.73 -2.95 -5.16
CA GLU A 24 15.79 -1.86 -4.88
C GLU A 24 16.47 -0.53 -5.13
N GLY A 25 15.95 0.25 -6.08
CA GLY A 25 16.65 1.44 -6.54
C GLY A 25 18.08 1.09 -6.91
N ASN A 26 19.05 1.85 -6.42
CA ASN A 26 20.47 1.63 -6.62
C ASN A 26 21.14 0.66 -5.63
N THR A 27 20.36 0.00 -4.77
CA THR A 27 20.86 -0.82 -3.66
C THR A 27 20.63 -2.30 -3.90
N LEU A 28 21.64 -3.12 -3.62
CA LEU A 28 21.56 -4.57 -3.49
C LEU A 28 21.36 -4.93 -2.02
N SER A 29 20.27 -5.61 -1.67
CA SER A 29 20.02 -6.10 -0.31
C SER A 29 19.97 -7.62 -0.26
N ALA A 30 20.51 -8.21 0.80
CA ALA A 30 20.43 -9.64 1.08
C ALA A 30 19.44 -9.91 2.21
N PHE A 31 18.61 -10.94 2.04
CA PHE A 31 17.64 -11.42 3.01
C PHE A 31 17.81 -12.92 3.23
N SER A 32 17.63 -13.40 4.46
CA SER A 32 17.58 -14.83 4.75
C SER A 32 16.29 -15.44 4.18
N SER A 33 16.37 -16.58 3.49
CA SER A 33 15.20 -17.34 3.02
C SER A 33 14.40 -17.98 4.16
N ALA A 34 15.03 -18.19 5.32
CA ALA A 34 14.43 -18.87 6.46
C ALA A 34 13.65 -17.91 7.37
N THR A 35 14.21 -16.72 7.63
CA THR A 35 13.61 -15.72 8.53
C THR A 35 13.04 -14.51 7.79
N PHE A 36 13.37 -14.34 6.50
CA PHE A 36 13.03 -13.17 5.69
C PHE A 36 13.51 -11.83 6.26
N SER A 37 14.45 -11.87 7.21
CA SER A 37 15.09 -10.68 7.76
C SER A 37 16.20 -10.22 6.83
N LYS A 38 16.35 -8.89 6.70
CA LYS A 38 17.48 -8.28 6.01
C LYS A 38 18.77 -8.62 6.76
N ILE A 39 19.75 -9.17 6.07
CA ILE A 39 21.04 -9.60 6.62
C ILE A 39 22.22 -8.73 6.15
N GLY A 40 22.00 -7.88 5.15
CA GLY A 40 22.97 -6.87 4.73
C GLY A 40 22.51 -6.11 3.49
N PHE A 41 23.25 -5.06 3.12
CA PHE A 41 23.05 -4.36 1.86
C PHE A 41 24.32 -3.64 1.39
N HIS A 42 24.31 -3.27 0.12
CA HIS A 42 25.36 -2.50 -0.54
C HIS A 42 24.75 -1.56 -1.59
N VAL A 43 25.23 -0.31 -1.64
CA VAL A 43 24.86 0.64 -2.70
C VAL A 43 25.66 0.31 -3.95
N ALA A 44 25.02 -0.39 -4.90
CA ALA A 44 25.67 -0.92 -6.09
C ALA A 44 26.00 0.17 -7.11
N PHE A 45 25.16 1.20 -7.20
CA PHE A 45 25.31 2.28 -8.17
C PHE A 45 25.12 3.66 -7.55
N PRO A 46 25.77 4.71 -8.10
CA PRO A 46 25.58 6.06 -7.61
C PRO A 46 24.19 6.63 -7.97
N SER A 47 23.64 6.30 -9.15
CA SER A 47 22.52 7.07 -9.72
C SER A 47 21.52 6.28 -10.56
N CYS A 48 21.61 4.95 -10.62
CA CYS A 48 20.70 4.13 -11.43
C CYS A 48 20.17 2.93 -10.68
N ASN A 49 19.04 2.41 -11.15
CA ASN A 49 18.41 1.25 -10.54
C ASN A 49 19.13 -0.05 -10.91
N VAL A 50 19.16 -0.99 -9.98
CA VAL A 50 19.58 -2.37 -10.23
C VAL A 50 18.47 -3.08 -11.02
N HIS A 51 18.76 -3.49 -12.26
CA HIS A 51 17.80 -4.17 -13.14
C HIS A 51 18.00 -5.68 -13.20
N GLY A 52 19.20 -6.16 -12.87
CA GLY A 52 19.50 -7.59 -12.85
C GLY A 52 20.69 -7.95 -11.97
N ILE A 53 20.64 -9.18 -11.47
CA ILE A 53 21.66 -9.79 -10.62
C ILE A 53 21.95 -11.19 -11.20
N ARG A 54 23.23 -11.51 -11.39
CA ARG A 54 23.69 -12.82 -11.89
C ARG A 54 24.75 -13.36 -10.96
N THR A 55 24.43 -14.47 -10.33
CA THR A 55 25.26 -15.11 -9.30
C THR A 55 26.10 -16.20 -9.92
N VAL A 56 27.32 -16.38 -9.40
CA VAL A 56 28.14 -17.58 -9.60
C VAL A 56 28.69 -18.01 -8.23
N CYS A 57 28.54 -19.30 -7.92
CA CYS A 57 28.98 -19.85 -6.65
C CYS A 57 30.49 -20.03 -6.66
N GLU A 58 31.16 -19.48 -5.64
CA GLU A 58 32.60 -19.73 -5.41
C GLU A 58 32.78 -20.85 -4.38
N SER A 59 31.90 -20.91 -3.38
CA SER A 59 31.84 -21.96 -2.36
C SER A 59 30.40 -22.13 -1.86
N GLN A 60 30.18 -23.02 -0.88
CA GLN A 60 28.88 -23.15 -0.21
C GLN A 60 28.47 -21.88 0.57
N SER A 61 29.42 -21.00 0.92
CA SER A 61 29.18 -19.83 1.75
C SER A 61 29.53 -18.50 1.08
N SER A 62 30.17 -18.52 -0.09
CA SER A 62 30.57 -17.33 -0.85
C SER A 62 30.02 -17.34 -2.28
N CYS A 63 29.58 -16.17 -2.75
CA CYS A 63 29.10 -15.98 -4.11
C CYS A 63 29.60 -14.68 -4.71
N VAL A 64 29.96 -14.72 -5.99
CA VAL A 64 30.27 -13.52 -6.79
C VAL A 64 29.05 -13.15 -7.62
N CYS A 65 28.67 -11.87 -7.59
CA CYS A 65 27.51 -11.33 -8.27
C CYS A 65 27.92 -10.29 -9.31
N ALA A 66 27.51 -10.48 -10.55
CA ALA A 66 27.45 -9.42 -11.54
C ALA A 66 26.11 -8.69 -11.36
N VAL A 67 26.18 -7.43 -10.98
CA VAL A 67 25.03 -6.57 -10.74
C VAL A 67 25.00 -5.52 -11.84
N PHE A 68 23.88 -5.41 -12.55
CA PHE A 68 23.75 -4.48 -13.67
C PHE A 68 22.45 -3.68 -13.61
N GLY A 69 22.51 -2.49 -14.18
CA GLY A 69 21.44 -1.50 -14.07
C GLY A 69 21.60 -0.41 -15.12
N SER A 70 20.58 -0.21 -15.94
CA SER A 70 20.64 0.70 -17.10
C SER A 70 21.85 0.40 -17.99
N ARG A 71 22.93 1.20 -17.91
CA ARG A 71 24.19 1.02 -18.66
C ARG A 71 25.39 0.66 -17.78
N PHE A 72 25.15 0.37 -16.50
CA PHE A 72 26.19 0.14 -15.51
C PHE A 72 26.30 -1.33 -15.12
N LEU A 73 27.53 -1.76 -14.84
CA LEU A 73 27.88 -3.08 -14.32
C LEU A 73 28.86 -2.92 -13.15
N THR A 74 28.60 -3.63 -12.06
CA THR A 74 29.54 -3.79 -10.93
C THR A 74 29.64 -5.26 -10.56
N ILE A 75 30.76 -5.67 -9.97
CA ILE A 75 30.96 -7.05 -9.48
C ILE A 75 31.20 -7.00 -7.99
N VAL A 76 30.37 -7.73 -7.25
CA VAL A 76 30.36 -7.75 -5.79
C VAL A 76 30.45 -9.19 -5.32
N LYS A 77 31.36 -9.43 -4.38
CA LYS A 77 31.49 -10.69 -3.66
C LYS A 77 30.70 -10.63 -2.36
N LEU A 78 29.91 -11.66 -2.10
CA LEU A 78 29.11 -11.82 -0.89
C LEU A 78 29.71 -12.93 -0.05
N GLU A 79 30.06 -12.59 1.19
CA GLU A 79 30.63 -13.52 2.17
C GLU A 79 29.98 -13.31 3.54
N PRO A 80 29.88 -14.35 4.40
CA PRO A 80 29.36 -14.20 5.74
C PRO A 80 30.37 -13.40 6.58
N TRP A 81 29.97 -12.25 7.10
CA TRP A 81 30.84 -11.46 8.00
C TRP A 81 30.78 -11.99 9.43
N SER A 82 29.55 -12.21 9.92
CA SER A 82 29.26 -12.80 11.23
C SER A 82 27.81 -13.26 11.22
N ALA A 83 27.53 -14.56 11.25
CA ALA A 83 26.16 -15.08 11.15
C ALA A 83 25.21 -14.36 12.14
N PRO A 84 24.10 -13.75 11.69
CA PRO A 84 23.46 -13.88 10.38
C PRO A 84 23.83 -12.79 9.34
N SER A 85 24.78 -11.89 9.62
CA SER A 85 25.13 -10.74 8.79
C SER A 85 26.01 -11.09 7.58
N MET A 86 25.71 -10.46 6.45
CA MET A 86 26.40 -10.66 5.17
C MET A 86 27.25 -9.43 4.80
N GLY A 87 28.51 -9.67 4.49
CA GLY A 87 29.45 -8.67 3.97
C GLY A 87 29.39 -8.58 2.45
N PHE A 88 29.64 -7.38 1.92
CA PHE A 88 29.69 -7.10 0.49
C PHE A 88 31.06 -6.50 0.17
N GLN A 89 31.87 -7.22 -0.60
CA GLN A 89 33.16 -6.76 -1.08
C GLN A 89 33.05 -6.40 -2.57
N VAL A 90 33.33 -5.15 -2.92
CA VAL A 90 33.33 -4.71 -4.32
C VAL A 90 34.61 -5.20 -5.01
N LEU A 91 34.48 -6.11 -5.97
CA LEU A 91 35.58 -6.60 -6.79
C LEU A 91 35.83 -5.71 -8.03
N LEU A 92 34.76 -5.13 -8.58
CA LEU A 92 34.81 -4.21 -9.71
C LEU A 92 33.93 -2.99 -9.39
N GLN A 93 34.52 -1.79 -9.37
CA GLN A 93 33.76 -0.54 -9.28
C GLN A 93 32.86 -0.36 -10.51
N PRO A 94 31.69 0.31 -10.39
CA PRO A 94 30.75 0.47 -11.49
C PRO A 94 31.38 0.96 -12.80
N VAL A 95 31.23 0.18 -13.86
CA VAL A 95 31.66 0.50 -15.23
C VAL A 95 30.44 0.88 -16.06
N MET A 96 30.52 1.99 -16.79
CA MET A 96 29.48 2.45 -17.70
C MET A 96 29.77 1.99 -19.13
N PHE A 97 28.73 1.48 -19.81
CA PHE A 97 28.76 1.12 -21.22
C PHE A 97 27.96 2.15 -22.05
N ASP A 98 28.17 2.15 -23.37
CA ASP A 98 27.50 3.08 -24.29
C ASP A 98 26.02 2.75 -24.52
N ASP A 99 25.59 1.54 -24.17
CA ASP A 99 24.26 1.02 -24.44
C ASP A 99 23.63 0.39 -23.18
N TRP A 100 22.30 0.25 -23.19
CA TRP A 100 21.52 -0.37 -22.12
C TRP A 100 21.81 -1.87 -22.03
N ILE A 101 21.94 -2.40 -20.81
CA ILE A 101 22.19 -3.82 -20.55
C ILE A 101 20.88 -4.51 -20.20
N TRP A 102 20.52 -5.53 -20.98
CA TRP A 102 19.32 -6.35 -20.75
C TRP A 102 19.59 -7.63 -19.99
N ASP A 103 20.72 -8.27 -20.25
CA ASP A 103 21.13 -9.48 -19.54
C ASP A 103 22.66 -9.64 -19.51
N ILE A 104 23.14 -10.39 -18.53
CA ILE A 104 24.54 -10.78 -18.38
C ILE A 104 24.59 -12.28 -18.09
N ARG A 105 25.61 -12.95 -18.62
CA ARG A 105 25.90 -14.36 -18.32
C ARG A 105 27.37 -14.53 -17.97
N TRP A 106 27.64 -15.17 -16.83
CA TRP A 106 28.97 -15.70 -16.51
C TRP A 106 29.29 -16.84 -17.46
N LEU A 107 30.45 -16.80 -18.10
CA LEU A 107 30.91 -17.83 -19.03
C LEU A 107 31.94 -18.75 -18.37
N ALA A 108 31.75 -20.04 -18.55
CA ALA A 108 32.72 -21.06 -18.20
C ALA A 108 33.88 -21.09 -19.23
N PRO A 109 35.10 -21.46 -18.80
CA PRO A 109 36.20 -21.77 -19.71
C PRO A 109 35.84 -22.92 -20.67
N ASP A 110 36.33 -22.85 -21.91
CA ASP A 110 36.08 -23.89 -22.92
C ASP A 110 36.78 -25.24 -22.59
N ASP A 111 37.74 -25.26 -21.65
CA ASP A 111 38.50 -26.46 -21.22
C ASP A 111 37.92 -27.18 -19.98
N GLY A 112 36.85 -26.64 -19.36
CA GLY A 112 36.08 -27.31 -18.32
C GLY A 112 36.72 -27.37 -16.92
N SER A 113 37.87 -26.73 -16.67
CA SER A 113 38.46 -26.66 -15.33
C SER A 113 37.76 -25.61 -14.45
N PHE A 114 36.88 -26.10 -13.59
CA PHE A 114 36.11 -25.42 -12.54
C PHE A 114 36.93 -24.80 -11.39
N ASP A 115 37.63 -23.67 -11.52
CA ASP A 115 38.18 -22.98 -10.33
C ASP A 115 37.86 -21.46 -10.36
N PRO A 116 36.97 -20.97 -9.47
CA PRO A 116 36.56 -19.57 -9.42
C PRO A 116 37.66 -18.59 -8.95
N LEU A 117 38.80 -19.09 -8.47
CA LEU A 117 39.98 -18.31 -8.09
C LEU A 117 41.13 -18.37 -9.11
N ASP A 118 41.02 -19.19 -10.16
CA ASP A 118 42.10 -19.31 -11.16
C ASP A 118 42.26 -18.02 -11.98
N GLU A 119 43.50 -17.67 -12.29
CA GLU A 119 43.88 -16.49 -13.07
C GLU A 119 43.35 -16.57 -14.52
N LYS A 120 42.91 -17.76 -14.97
CA LYS A 120 42.26 -18.02 -16.26
C LYS A 120 40.75 -17.67 -16.28
N CYS A 121 40.45 -16.44 -15.87
CA CYS A 121 39.30 -15.57 -16.20
C CYS A 121 37.90 -16.20 -16.46
N MET A 122 36.95 -15.92 -15.57
CA MET A 122 35.51 -15.92 -15.93
C MET A 122 35.20 -14.70 -16.79
N ASN A 123 34.85 -14.92 -18.06
CA ASN A 123 34.39 -13.86 -18.95
C ASN A 123 32.89 -13.62 -18.79
N LEU A 124 32.42 -12.43 -19.17
CA LEU A 124 31.01 -12.08 -19.20
C LEU A 124 30.52 -11.98 -20.65
N ALA A 125 29.36 -12.56 -20.93
CA ALA A 125 28.56 -12.16 -22.07
C ALA A 125 27.57 -11.07 -21.63
N ILE A 126 27.52 -9.96 -22.36
CA ILE A 126 26.65 -8.82 -22.06
C ILE A 126 25.72 -8.58 -23.25
N CYS A 127 24.41 -8.61 -23.02
CA CYS A 127 23.38 -8.35 -24.03
C CYS A 127 22.93 -6.89 -23.96
N PHE A 128 23.07 -6.16 -25.07
CA PHE A 128 22.80 -4.73 -25.15
C PHE A 128 21.47 -4.38 -25.85
N GLY A 129 20.99 -3.16 -25.60
CA GLY A 129 19.73 -2.60 -26.08
C GLY A 129 19.55 -2.61 -27.59
N HIS A 130 20.62 -2.45 -28.36
CA HIS A 130 20.58 -2.46 -29.83
C HIS A 130 20.87 -3.84 -30.43
N ASN A 131 20.52 -4.92 -29.71
CA ASN A 131 20.66 -6.31 -30.16
C ASN A 131 22.11 -6.72 -30.51
N GLY A 132 23.07 -6.19 -29.74
CA GLY A 132 24.48 -6.58 -29.77
C GLY A 132 24.87 -7.36 -28.52
N VAL A 133 25.82 -8.28 -28.65
CA VAL A 133 26.38 -9.06 -27.55
C VAL A 133 27.90 -8.87 -27.49
N SER A 134 28.43 -8.51 -26.32
CA SER A 134 29.87 -8.42 -26.08
C SER A 134 30.37 -9.58 -25.25
N LEU A 135 31.48 -10.18 -25.66
CA LEU A 135 32.35 -10.98 -24.79
C LEU A 135 33.31 -10.01 -24.10
N TRP A 136 33.28 -9.97 -22.78
CA TRP A 136 34.00 -8.97 -22.00
C TRP A 136 34.75 -9.62 -20.85
N ASP A 137 36.02 -9.28 -20.69
CA ASP A 137 36.81 -9.64 -19.52
C ASP A 137 36.71 -8.52 -18.49
N TRP A 138 36.17 -8.85 -17.33
CA TRP A 138 35.90 -7.86 -16.29
C TRP A 138 37.11 -7.49 -15.45
N LYS A 139 38.17 -8.33 -15.43
CA LYS A 139 39.41 -8.04 -14.71
C LYS A 139 40.26 -7.06 -15.50
N SER A 140 40.50 -7.32 -16.78
CA SER A 140 41.21 -6.40 -17.69
C SER A 140 40.35 -5.21 -18.13
N LYS A 141 39.02 -5.33 -18.03
CA LYS A 141 38.03 -4.37 -18.54
C LYS A 141 38.03 -4.25 -20.06
N GLU A 142 38.51 -5.28 -20.76
CA GLU A 142 38.61 -5.28 -22.22
C GLU A 142 37.47 -6.06 -22.88
N ARG A 143 37.03 -5.55 -24.04
CA ARG A 143 36.11 -6.27 -24.92
C ARG A 143 36.91 -7.25 -25.78
N LEU A 144 36.70 -8.55 -25.53
CA LEU A 144 37.36 -9.64 -26.25
C LEU A 144 36.69 -9.92 -27.61
N ALA A 145 35.36 -9.81 -27.68
CA ALA A 145 34.61 -9.99 -28.93
C ALA A 145 33.33 -9.14 -28.95
N TRP A 146 32.87 -8.80 -30.16
CA TRP A 146 31.62 -8.09 -30.41
C TRP A 146 30.82 -8.83 -31.47
N ALA A 147 29.59 -9.21 -31.13
CA ALA A 147 28.68 -9.91 -32.01
C ALA A 147 27.41 -9.09 -32.21
N VAL A 148 26.93 -9.01 -33.45
CA VAL A 148 25.69 -8.31 -33.81
C VAL A 148 24.78 -9.25 -34.59
N CYS A 149 23.48 -9.10 -34.37
CA CYS A 149 22.49 -9.81 -35.15
C CYS A 149 22.27 -9.16 -36.53
N THR A 150 21.84 -9.97 -37.50
CA THR A 150 21.32 -9.51 -38.80
C THR A 150 20.13 -8.55 -38.65
N GLU A 151 19.33 -8.73 -37.59
CA GLU A 151 18.20 -7.87 -37.25
C GLU A 151 18.62 -6.75 -36.30
N SER A 152 18.81 -5.54 -36.83
CA SER A 152 19.05 -4.35 -36.03
C SER A 152 17.72 -3.87 -35.44
N CYS A 153 17.58 -3.99 -34.12
CA CYS A 153 16.36 -3.60 -33.43
C CYS A 153 16.64 -3.16 -31.99
N ILE A 154 15.71 -2.41 -31.43
CA ILE A 154 15.68 -2.07 -30.00
C ILE A 154 15.03 -3.24 -29.26
N LEU A 155 15.70 -3.67 -28.19
CA LEU A 155 15.25 -4.74 -27.31
C LEU A 155 14.57 -4.18 -26.07
N TYR A 156 13.53 -4.87 -25.61
CA TYR A 156 12.87 -4.65 -24.30
C TYR A 156 13.05 -5.86 -23.37
N ALA A 157 13.66 -6.94 -23.85
CA ALA A 157 14.03 -8.10 -23.07
C ALA A 157 15.22 -8.83 -23.71
N GLY A 158 16.04 -9.45 -22.87
CA GLY A 158 17.11 -10.35 -23.29
C GLY A 158 17.27 -11.46 -22.26
N HIS A 159 17.58 -12.67 -22.73
CA HIS A 159 17.89 -13.81 -21.87
C HIS A 159 18.91 -14.73 -22.54
N PHE A 160 20.03 -14.96 -21.87
CA PHE A 160 21.05 -15.91 -22.32
C PHE A 160 20.71 -17.37 -22.01
N VAL A 161 21.11 -18.24 -22.92
CA VAL A 161 21.02 -19.70 -22.80
C VAL A 161 22.38 -20.29 -23.18
N GLY A 162 22.92 -21.16 -22.32
CA GLY A 162 24.25 -21.74 -22.47
C GLY A 162 25.25 -21.27 -21.42
N SER A 163 26.45 -21.84 -21.45
CA SER A 163 27.49 -21.65 -20.43
C SER A 163 28.83 -21.18 -20.99
N THR A 164 29.13 -21.37 -22.28
CA THR A 164 30.38 -20.91 -22.91
C THR A 164 30.07 -20.03 -24.12
N TRP A 165 31.02 -19.20 -24.57
CA TRP A 165 30.81 -18.32 -25.73
C TRP A 165 30.39 -19.09 -26.99
N ASN A 166 31.01 -20.24 -27.22
CA ASN A 166 30.76 -21.09 -28.39
C ASN A 166 29.43 -21.86 -28.31
N SER A 167 28.88 -22.05 -27.11
CA SER A 167 27.58 -22.72 -26.89
C SER A 167 26.42 -21.73 -26.65
N LEU A 168 26.71 -20.43 -26.58
CA LEU A 168 25.76 -19.40 -26.16
C LEU A 168 24.72 -19.10 -27.24
N MET A 169 23.47 -18.96 -26.81
CA MET A 169 22.37 -18.39 -27.58
C MET A 169 21.73 -17.27 -26.76
N VAL A 170 21.29 -16.21 -27.43
CA VAL A 170 20.54 -15.13 -26.80
C VAL A 170 19.12 -15.13 -27.36
N ALA A 171 18.14 -15.18 -26.46
CA ALA A 171 16.73 -14.99 -26.78
C ALA A 171 16.35 -13.55 -26.44
N VAL A 172 15.90 -12.79 -27.44
CA VAL A 172 15.62 -11.37 -27.27
C VAL A 172 14.18 -11.03 -27.65
N GLY A 173 13.58 -10.16 -26.85
CA GLY A 173 12.25 -9.60 -27.08
C GLY A 173 12.36 -8.27 -27.80
N THR A 174 11.78 -8.19 -28.99
CA THR A 174 11.91 -7.02 -29.86
C THR A 174 10.71 -6.08 -29.74
N VAL A 175 10.90 -4.80 -30.11
CA VAL A 175 9.78 -3.86 -30.33
C VAL A 175 8.88 -4.26 -31.52
N PHE A 176 9.35 -5.17 -32.37
CA PHE A 176 8.63 -5.70 -33.53
C PHE A 176 7.67 -6.86 -33.20
N LYS A 177 7.35 -7.06 -31.91
CA LYS A 177 6.34 -8.04 -31.44
C LYS A 177 6.75 -9.50 -31.62
N GLU A 178 8.05 -9.74 -31.77
CA GLU A 178 8.61 -11.06 -32.00
C GLU A 178 9.71 -11.36 -30.98
N VAL A 179 9.82 -12.64 -30.62
CA VAL A 179 10.99 -13.17 -29.92
C VAL A 179 11.91 -13.78 -30.97
N ILE A 180 13.16 -13.35 -31.01
CA ILE A 180 14.17 -13.92 -31.90
C ILE A 180 15.29 -14.56 -31.08
N LEU A 181 15.82 -15.67 -31.57
CA LEU A 181 16.97 -16.34 -30.97
C LEU A 181 18.11 -16.40 -31.98
N TRP A 182 19.32 -16.07 -31.53
CA TRP A 182 20.52 -16.11 -32.37
C TRP A 182 21.77 -16.40 -31.54
N ALA A 183 22.83 -16.87 -32.19
CA ALA A 183 24.06 -17.32 -31.53
C ALA A 183 25.20 -16.31 -31.74
N PRO A 184 25.75 -15.69 -30.69
CA PRO A 184 26.84 -14.72 -30.81
C PRO A 184 28.11 -15.28 -31.48
N SER A 185 28.44 -16.55 -31.24
CA SER A 185 29.58 -17.23 -31.86
C SER A 185 29.48 -17.38 -33.38
N GLN A 186 28.29 -17.25 -33.96
CA GLN A 186 28.07 -17.29 -35.41
C GLN A 186 28.30 -15.92 -36.09
N CYS A 187 28.60 -14.87 -35.32
CA CYS A 187 29.00 -13.59 -35.88
C CYS A 187 30.44 -13.69 -36.37
N LEU A 188 30.64 -13.58 -37.68
CA LEU A 188 31.97 -13.63 -38.31
C LEU A 188 32.49 -12.20 -38.49
N ALA A 189 33.81 -12.03 -38.63
CA ALA A 189 34.47 -10.71 -38.70
C ALA A 189 33.92 -9.75 -39.79
N GLN A 190 33.17 -10.26 -40.78
CA GLN A 190 32.58 -9.48 -41.87
C GLN A 190 31.07 -9.71 -42.06
N ALA A 191 30.40 -10.49 -41.19
CA ALA A 191 28.98 -10.80 -41.36
C ALA A 191 28.26 -10.93 -40.01
N PRO A 192 27.11 -10.25 -39.83
CA PRO A 192 26.30 -10.37 -38.62
C PRO A 192 25.73 -11.78 -38.46
N ALA A 193 25.50 -12.19 -37.21
CA ALA A 193 24.90 -13.48 -36.89
C ALA A 193 23.45 -13.57 -37.40
N ARG A 194 23.10 -14.70 -38.02
CA ARG A 194 21.74 -14.92 -38.52
C ARG A 194 20.78 -15.26 -37.38
N VAL A 195 19.53 -14.87 -37.54
CA VAL A 195 18.45 -15.34 -36.67
C VAL A 195 18.27 -16.84 -36.88
N VAL A 196 18.30 -17.59 -35.79
CA VAL A 196 18.10 -19.05 -35.76
C VAL A 196 16.62 -19.37 -35.62
N HIS A 197 15.94 -18.74 -34.65
CA HIS A 197 14.50 -18.91 -34.43
C HIS A 197 13.78 -17.57 -34.43
N ARG A 198 12.57 -17.55 -35.00
CA ARG A 198 11.63 -16.42 -34.93
C ARG A 198 10.29 -16.91 -34.41
N LEU A 199 9.87 -16.37 -33.27
CA LEU A 199 8.60 -16.68 -32.63
C LEU A 199 7.67 -15.46 -32.75
N SER A 200 6.75 -15.53 -33.70
CA SER A 200 5.78 -14.47 -33.97
C SER A 200 4.43 -14.76 -33.31
N GLY A 201 3.60 -13.73 -33.16
CA GLY A 201 2.18 -13.86 -32.79
C GLY A 201 1.69 -12.84 -31.76
N HIS A 202 2.59 -12.28 -30.94
CA HIS A 202 2.26 -11.16 -30.07
C HIS A 202 1.77 -9.95 -30.87
N GLN A 203 0.93 -9.12 -30.25
CA GLN A 203 0.32 -7.95 -30.88
C GLN A 203 0.93 -6.62 -30.44
N GLY A 204 1.90 -6.65 -29.52
CA GLY A 204 2.75 -5.51 -29.21
C GLY A 204 4.10 -5.92 -28.64
N VAL A 205 4.79 -5.00 -27.97
CA VAL A 205 6.20 -5.15 -27.58
C VAL A 205 6.41 -6.28 -26.57
N ILE A 206 7.59 -6.91 -26.60
CA ILE A 206 7.93 -8.02 -25.70
C ILE A 206 8.66 -7.48 -24.46
N PHE A 207 8.12 -7.70 -23.26
CA PHE A 207 8.71 -7.21 -22.01
C PHE A 207 9.56 -8.22 -21.25
N SER A 208 9.37 -9.52 -21.50
CA SER A 208 10.15 -10.57 -20.86
C SER A 208 10.24 -11.79 -21.76
N VAL A 209 11.38 -12.45 -21.71
CA VAL A 209 11.63 -13.77 -22.29
C VAL A 209 12.32 -14.61 -21.23
N ASN A 210 11.81 -15.79 -20.94
CA ASN A 210 12.43 -16.73 -20.01
C ASN A 210 12.43 -18.13 -20.64
N PHE A 211 13.57 -18.80 -20.65
CA PHE A 211 13.71 -20.14 -21.20
C PHE A 211 14.17 -21.08 -20.10
N ASN A 212 13.26 -21.94 -19.65
CA ASN A 212 13.57 -23.08 -18.80
C ASN A 212 14.10 -24.21 -19.68
N VAL A 213 15.42 -24.28 -19.80
CA VAL A 213 16.13 -25.27 -20.64
C VAL A 213 15.82 -26.70 -20.19
N PRO A 214 15.96 -27.09 -18.90
CA PRO A 214 15.65 -28.46 -18.47
C PRO A 214 14.24 -28.93 -18.83
N ARG A 215 13.26 -28.02 -18.84
CA ARG A 215 11.86 -28.33 -19.21
C ARG A 215 11.56 -28.14 -20.69
N ARG A 216 12.50 -27.59 -21.48
CA ARG A 216 12.34 -27.25 -22.90
C ARG A 216 11.15 -26.29 -23.12
N LEU A 217 10.95 -25.34 -22.20
CA LEU A 217 9.83 -24.39 -22.23
C LEU A 217 10.34 -22.95 -22.23
N LEU A 218 9.93 -22.20 -23.24
CA LEU A 218 10.16 -20.76 -23.34
C LEU A 218 8.85 -20.03 -23.12
N CYS A 219 8.87 -18.99 -22.30
CA CYS A 219 7.74 -18.09 -22.14
C CYS A 219 8.10 -16.64 -22.49
N SER A 220 7.13 -15.92 -23.03
CA SER A 220 7.24 -14.50 -23.36
C SER A 220 6.01 -13.73 -22.92
N THR A 221 6.20 -12.46 -22.58
CA THR A 221 5.13 -11.55 -22.13
C THR A 221 5.14 -10.24 -22.91
N SER A 222 3.98 -9.59 -23.00
CA SER A 222 3.82 -8.42 -23.87
C SER A 222 2.83 -7.39 -23.31
N ASP A 223 2.86 -6.17 -23.89
CA ASP A 223 1.85 -5.13 -23.69
C ASP A 223 0.45 -5.53 -24.20
N ASP A 224 0.36 -6.54 -25.06
CA ASP A 224 -0.89 -7.15 -25.53
C ASP A 224 -1.64 -7.95 -24.44
N ARG A 225 -1.12 -7.91 -23.20
CA ARG A 225 -1.69 -8.51 -21.98
C ARG A 225 -1.61 -10.04 -21.96
N SER A 226 -0.89 -10.66 -22.89
CA SER A 226 -0.75 -12.11 -22.99
C SER A 226 0.57 -12.64 -22.42
N LEU A 227 0.50 -13.85 -21.88
CA LEU A 227 1.62 -14.75 -21.67
C LEU A 227 1.58 -15.81 -22.79
N ARG A 228 2.67 -15.98 -23.53
CA ARG A 228 2.83 -17.07 -24.49
C ARG A 228 3.82 -18.10 -23.98
N VAL A 229 3.51 -19.37 -24.19
CA VAL A 229 4.36 -20.51 -23.82
C VAL A 229 4.65 -21.33 -25.06
N TYR A 230 5.92 -21.63 -25.28
CA TYR A 230 6.45 -22.38 -26.40
C TYR A 230 7.20 -23.60 -25.87
N ARG A 231 7.08 -24.73 -26.58
CA ARG A 231 7.89 -25.92 -26.35
C ARG A 231 8.98 -26.01 -27.38
N PHE A 232 10.21 -26.24 -26.93
CA PHE A 232 11.31 -26.58 -27.79
C PHE A 232 11.36 -28.09 -28.04
N HIS A 233 11.53 -28.48 -29.30
CA HIS A 233 11.70 -29.86 -29.72
C HIS A 233 13.08 -30.03 -30.34
N GLU A 234 13.84 -30.99 -29.83
CA GLU A 234 15.14 -31.34 -30.39
C GLU A 234 14.96 -32.09 -31.72
N HIS A 235 15.91 -31.90 -32.65
CA HIS A 235 15.90 -32.66 -33.89
C HIS A 235 16.08 -34.16 -33.57
N PRO A 236 15.29 -35.08 -34.16
CA PRO A 236 15.31 -36.50 -33.80
C PRO A 236 16.69 -37.17 -33.84
N SER A 237 17.59 -36.69 -34.73
CA SER A 237 18.96 -37.19 -34.87
C SER A 237 19.94 -36.72 -33.80
N LEU A 238 19.56 -35.76 -32.96
CA LEU A 238 20.40 -35.14 -31.92
C LEU A 238 19.83 -35.33 -30.51
N CYS A 239 18.73 -36.07 -30.38
CA CYS A 239 18.12 -36.38 -29.10
C CYS A 239 19.07 -37.25 -28.26
N GLN A 240 19.65 -36.67 -27.20
CA GLN A 240 20.36 -37.43 -26.18
C GLN A 240 19.44 -37.59 -24.98
N ALA A 241 19.08 -38.85 -24.65
CA ALA A 241 18.26 -39.13 -23.49
C ALA A 241 19.03 -38.76 -22.20
N GLY A 242 18.52 -37.78 -21.46
CA GLY A 242 19.04 -37.40 -20.13
C GLY A 242 20.00 -36.21 -20.07
N ALA A 243 20.22 -35.45 -21.15
CA ALA A 243 21.01 -34.23 -21.10
C ALA A 243 20.20 -33.04 -20.52
N GLU A 244 20.65 -32.49 -19.39
CA GLU A 244 20.01 -31.33 -18.74
C GLU A 244 20.14 -30.06 -19.59
N ASP A 245 21.34 -29.81 -20.13
CA ASP A 245 21.65 -28.69 -21.01
C ASP A 245 21.47 -29.03 -22.50
N LEU A 246 21.30 -27.98 -23.32
CA LEU A 246 21.24 -28.08 -24.78
C LEU A 246 22.53 -27.56 -25.40
N SER A 247 23.14 -28.35 -26.27
CA SER A 247 24.22 -27.86 -27.14
C SER A 247 23.70 -26.84 -28.16
N LEU A 248 24.60 -26.00 -28.67
CA LEU A 248 24.26 -25.04 -29.71
C LEU A 248 23.75 -25.72 -30.98
N GLU A 249 24.25 -26.92 -31.32
CA GLU A 249 23.77 -27.67 -32.49
C GLU A 249 22.32 -28.13 -32.29
N GLN A 250 21.99 -28.69 -31.11
CA GLN A 250 20.62 -29.07 -30.77
C GLN A 250 19.69 -27.86 -30.84
N LEU A 251 20.06 -26.74 -30.23
CA LEU A 251 19.29 -25.49 -30.29
C LEU A 251 19.10 -25.00 -31.72
N SER A 252 20.15 -25.05 -32.55
CA SER A 252 20.11 -24.52 -33.91
C SER A 252 19.27 -25.36 -34.87
N ARG A 253 19.20 -26.68 -34.65
CA ARG A 253 18.50 -27.62 -35.56
C ARG A 253 17.12 -28.04 -35.05
N GLY A 254 16.79 -27.77 -33.79
CA GLY A 254 15.46 -28.00 -33.25
C GLY A 254 14.44 -26.96 -33.72
N TRP A 255 13.24 -26.97 -33.15
CA TRP A 255 12.19 -25.99 -33.46
C TRP A 255 11.29 -25.72 -32.25
N PHE A 256 10.59 -24.59 -32.28
CA PHE A 256 9.59 -24.24 -31.27
C PHE A 256 8.17 -24.48 -31.78
N SER A 257 7.30 -25.02 -30.93
CA SER A 257 5.85 -25.05 -31.14
C SER A 257 5.15 -24.18 -30.09
N SER A 258 4.20 -23.36 -30.50
CA SER A 258 3.32 -22.64 -29.57
C SER A 258 2.44 -23.62 -28.80
N LEU A 259 2.54 -23.65 -27.47
CA LEU A 259 1.68 -24.45 -26.60
C LEU A 259 0.44 -23.67 -26.18
N HIS A 260 0.63 -22.47 -25.65
CA HIS A 260 -0.45 -21.68 -25.04
C HIS A 260 -0.32 -20.20 -25.34
N VAL A 261 -1.48 -19.54 -25.44
CA VAL A 261 -1.64 -18.08 -25.36
C VAL A 261 -2.61 -17.82 -24.21
N LEU A 262 -2.12 -17.22 -23.14
CA LEU A 262 -2.81 -17.12 -21.85
C LEU A 262 -3.21 -15.67 -21.59
N TYR A 263 -4.50 -15.48 -21.29
CA TYR A 263 -5.10 -14.18 -20.96
C TYR A 263 -5.74 -14.24 -19.58
N GLY A 264 -5.31 -13.33 -18.70
CA GLY A 264 -5.80 -13.24 -17.32
C GLY A 264 -5.40 -11.94 -16.62
N HIS A 265 -4.38 -11.27 -17.15
CA HIS A 265 -4.05 -9.90 -16.77
C HIS A 265 -4.96 -8.89 -17.46
N GLU A 266 -5.25 -7.80 -16.75
CA GLU A 266 -6.07 -6.69 -17.23
C GLU A 266 -5.23 -5.56 -17.84
N SER A 267 -3.91 -5.64 -17.69
CA SER A 267 -2.93 -4.65 -18.17
C SER A 267 -1.65 -5.34 -18.65
N ARG A 268 -0.57 -4.58 -18.90
CA ARG A 268 0.71 -5.08 -19.43
C ARG A 268 1.28 -6.18 -18.53
N VAL A 269 1.87 -7.22 -19.14
CA VAL A 269 2.50 -8.33 -18.41
C VAL A 269 4.01 -8.15 -18.41
N TRP A 270 4.60 -7.96 -17.22
CA TRP A 270 5.99 -7.57 -17.08
C TRP A 270 6.95 -8.75 -17.12
N ARG A 271 6.66 -9.83 -16.38
CA ARG A 271 7.54 -11.01 -16.33
C ARG A 271 6.75 -12.30 -16.24
N ALA A 272 7.37 -13.39 -16.69
CA ALA A 272 6.87 -14.74 -16.49
C ALA A 272 8.00 -15.74 -16.25
N ALA A 273 7.65 -16.85 -15.63
CA ALA A 273 8.52 -18.01 -15.43
C ALA A 273 7.76 -19.30 -15.77
N ALA A 274 8.40 -20.19 -16.51
CA ALA A 274 7.89 -21.53 -16.79
C ALA A 274 8.53 -22.52 -15.81
N LEU A 275 7.71 -23.21 -15.02
CA LEU A 275 8.13 -24.18 -14.02
C LEU A 275 7.74 -25.60 -14.45
N SER A 276 8.14 -26.60 -13.66
CA SER A 276 7.80 -28.01 -13.93
C SER A 276 6.30 -28.30 -13.81
N SER A 277 5.62 -27.63 -12.88
CA SER A 277 4.24 -27.91 -12.50
C SER A 277 3.25 -26.81 -12.88
N CYS A 278 3.73 -25.62 -13.26
CA CYS A 278 2.89 -24.47 -13.57
C CYS A 278 3.64 -23.39 -14.38
N TYR A 279 2.92 -22.36 -14.81
CA TYR A 279 3.50 -21.12 -15.29
C TYR A 279 3.11 -19.98 -14.33
N ILE A 280 4.00 -19.02 -14.14
CA ILE A 280 3.73 -17.83 -13.30
C ILE A 280 3.89 -16.59 -14.17
N SER A 281 2.96 -15.65 -14.09
CA SER A 281 3.09 -14.33 -14.71
C SER A 281 2.71 -13.21 -13.75
N VAL A 282 3.38 -12.05 -13.91
CA VAL A 282 3.16 -10.86 -13.10
C VAL A 282 3.01 -9.62 -13.98
N GLY A 283 2.17 -8.67 -13.56
CA GLY A 283 1.77 -7.55 -14.41
C GLY A 283 1.62 -6.20 -13.72
N GLU A 284 1.31 -5.21 -14.55
CA GLU A 284 1.00 -3.84 -14.14
C GLU A 284 -0.29 -3.75 -13.32
N ASP A 285 -1.25 -4.64 -13.60
CA ASP A 285 -2.53 -4.79 -12.90
C ASP A 285 -2.39 -5.32 -11.47
N SER A 286 -1.15 -5.33 -10.95
CA SER A 286 -0.80 -5.80 -9.61
C SER A 286 -1.14 -7.25 -9.34
N SER A 287 -1.39 -8.02 -10.41
CA SER A 287 -1.82 -9.40 -10.31
C SER A 287 -0.67 -10.35 -10.57
N ILE A 288 -0.76 -11.51 -9.93
CA ILE A 288 0.11 -12.66 -10.12
C ILE A 288 -0.82 -13.80 -10.52
N CYS A 289 -0.62 -14.30 -11.72
CA CYS A 289 -1.41 -15.40 -12.26
C CYS A 289 -0.57 -16.68 -12.20
N PHE A 290 -1.15 -17.71 -11.58
CA PHE A 290 -0.61 -19.06 -11.55
C PHE A 290 -1.41 -19.92 -12.51
N TRP A 291 -0.75 -20.47 -13.51
CA TRP A 291 -1.34 -21.21 -14.61
C TRP A 291 -0.97 -22.68 -14.52
N GLY A 292 -1.92 -23.58 -14.72
CA GLY A 292 -1.62 -25.01 -14.84
C GLY A 292 -0.88 -25.31 -16.14
N THR A 293 -0.18 -26.43 -16.18
CA THR A 293 0.44 -26.94 -17.41
C THR A 293 -0.53 -27.13 -18.59
N PRO A 294 -1.85 -27.38 -18.41
CA PRO A 294 -2.81 -27.37 -19.51
C PRO A 294 -3.16 -25.96 -20.05
N GLY A 295 -2.68 -24.90 -19.40
CA GLY A 295 -2.97 -23.51 -19.76
C GLY A 295 -4.21 -22.91 -19.07
N ASN A 296 -4.80 -23.59 -18.10
CA ASN A 296 -5.89 -23.02 -17.30
C ASN A 296 -5.35 -22.13 -16.17
N LEU A 297 -6.05 -21.05 -15.84
CA LEU A 297 -5.73 -20.23 -14.68
C LEU A 297 -6.11 -21.01 -13.40
N ILE A 298 -5.13 -21.31 -12.54
CA ILE A 298 -5.36 -21.96 -11.24
C ILE A 298 -5.84 -20.93 -10.22
N THR A 299 -5.09 -19.83 -10.09
CA THR A 299 -5.42 -18.75 -9.17
C THR A 299 -4.80 -17.44 -9.62
N LYS A 300 -5.49 -16.34 -9.32
CA LYS A 300 -5.05 -14.96 -9.52
C LYS A 300 -4.97 -14.30 -8.15
N MET A 301 -3.79 -13.84 -7.77
CA MET A 301 -3.54 -13.19 -6.49
C MET A 301 -3.07 -11.76 -6.72
N THR A 302 -3.28 -10.89 -5.75
CA THR A 302 -2.86 -9.48 -5.84
C THR A 302 -1.63 -9.24 -4.97
N ALA A 303 -0.65 -8.52 -5.50
CA ALA A 303 0.51 -8.08 -4.74
C ALA A 303 0.10 -7.14 -3.58
N PRO A 304 0.87 -7.14 -2.48
CA PRO A 304 0.69 -6.17 -1.39
C PRO A 304 0.53 -4.74 -1.91
N GLY A 305 -0.52 -4.07 -1.47
CA GLY A 305 -0.86 -2.72 -1.85
C GLY A 305 -1.38 -2.54 -3.28
N GLY A 306 -1.23 -3.45 -4.24
CA GLY A 306 -1.80 -3.21 -5.57
C GLY A 306 -1.05 -2.16 -6.41
N GLY A 307 0.28 -2.26 -6.45
CA GLY A 307 1.13 -1.57 -7.44
C GLY A 307 1.73 -2.55 -8.45
N SER A 308 2.27 -2.05 -9.56
CA SER A 308 2.87 -2.87 -10.62
C SER A 308 3.98 -3.78 -10.09
N ILE A 309 4.02 -5.01 -10.57
CA ILE A 309 4.99 -6.03 -10.15
C ILE A 309 6.09 -6.14 -11.20
N TRP A 310 7.26 -5.61 -10.87
CA TRP A 310 8.38 -5.51 -11.80
C TRP A 310 9.29 -6.75 -11.78
N CYS A 311 9.26 -7.48 -10.66
CA CYS A 311 10.18 -8.57 -10.39
C CYS A 311 9.43 -9.89 -10.15
N LEU A 312 9.95 -10.96 -10.73
CA LEU A 312 9.62 -12.35 -10.43
C LEU A 312 10.92 -13.16 -10.42
N ALA A 313 11.19 -13.83 -9.30
CA ALA A 313 12.27 -14.79 -9.16
C ALA A 313 11.71 -16.08 -8.55
N VAL A 314 12.17 -17.23 -9.02
CA VAL A 314 11.76 -18.54 -8.50
C VAL A 314 13.01 -19.28 -8.03
N LYS A 315 12.91 -19.92 -6.86
CA LYS A 315 13.98 -20.75 -6.32
C LYS A 315 14.14 -22.00 -7.19
N GLU A 316 15.37 -22.49 -7.34
CA GLU A 316 15.70 -23.62 -8.23
C GLU A 316 14.91 -24.89 -7.93
N ASP A 317 14.60 -25.16 -6.66
CA ASP A 317 13.78 -26.28 -6.22
C ASP A 317 12.26 -26.09 -6.45
N GLU A 318 11.86 -24.96 -7.04
CA GLU A 318 10.46 -24.57 -7.29
C GLU A 318 9.57 -24.59 -6.03
N THR A 319 10.14 -24.38 -4.85
CA THR A 319 9.38 -24.31 -3.58
C THR A 319 8.87 -22.90 -3.29
N LEU A 320 9.67 -21.89 -3.65
CA LEU A 320 9.43 -20.48 -3.33
C LEU A 320 9.52 -19.61 -4.59
N ALA A 321 8.67 -18.59 -4.66
CA ALA A 321 8.83 -17.47 -5.56
C ALA A 321 8.86 -16.14 -4.80
N VAL A 322 9.62 -15.17 -5.30
CA VAL A 322 9.69 -13.79 -4.80
C VAL A 322 9.12 -12.87 -5.86
N THR A 323 8.29 -11.93 -5.43
CA THR A 323 7.84 -10.82 -6.26
C THR A 323 8.19 -9.48 -5.62
N GLY A 324 8.71 -8.57 -6.43
CA GLY A 324 8.97 -7.18 -6.06
C GLY A 324 8.06 -6.23 -6.83
N SER A 325 7.47 -5.27 -6.14
CA SER A 325 6.50 -4.34 -6.72
C SER A 325 6.83 -2.88 -6.43
N SER A 326 5.99 -2.01 -6.98
CA SER A 326 6.06 -0.57 -6.76
C SER A 326 5.92 -0.22 -5.28
N GLY A 327 6.56 0.86 -4.85
CA GLY A 327 6.49 1.32 -3.46
C GLY A 327 7.26 0.45 -2.47
N SER A 328 8.30 -0.26 -2.92
CA SER A 328 9.23 -1.04 -2.08
C SER A 328 8.66 -2.38 -1.55
N ALA A 329 7.52 -2.83 -2.05
CA ALA A 329 6.89 -4.07 -1.59
C ALA A 329 7.61 -5.33 -2.09
N VAL A 330 7.76 -6.31 -1.18
CA VAL A 330 8.38 -7.61 -1.44
C VAL A 330 7.55 -8.72 -0.81
N CYS A 331 7.15 -9.68 -1.63
CA CYS A 331 6.29 -10.80 -1.24
C CYS A 331 6.94 -12.14 -1.59
N ILE A 332 6.72 -13.13 -0.74
CA ILE A 332 7.12 -14.53 -0.91
C ILE A 332 5.86 -15.35 -1.17
N TRP A 333 5.99 -16.33 -2.05
CA TRP A 333 4.94 -17.24 -2.47
C TRP A 333 5.41 -18.68 -2.28
N HIS A 334 4.73 -19.40 -1.40
CA HIS A 334 4.93 -20.82 -1.17
C HIS A 334 4.18 -21.59 -2.25
N LEU A 335 4.89 -22.10 -3.26
CA LEU A 335 4.28 -22.59 -4.50
C LEU A 335 3.39 -23.81 -4.26
N SER A 336 3.75 -24.71 -3.36
CA SER A 336 2.92 -25.85 -2.96
C SER A 336 1.55 -25.42 -2.41
N ASP A 337 1.53 -24.38 -1.57
CA ASP A 337 0.30 -23.89 -0.94
C ASP A 337 -0.61 -23.21 -1.95
N VAL A 338 -0.02 -22.43 -2.85
CA VAL A 338 -0.72 -21.73 -3.93
C VAL A 338 -1.31 -22.72 -4.92
N LEU A 339 -0.53 -23.67 -5.43
CA LEU A 339 -0.98 -24.65 -6.42
C LEU A 339 -2.02 -25.62 -5.85
N GLY A 340 -1.96 -25.91 -4.55
CA GLY A 340 -2.95 -26.73 -3.85
C GLY A 340 -4.34 -26.10 -3.67
N HIS A 341 -4.58 -24.85 -4.11
CA HIS A 341 -5.87 -24.16 -3.90
C HIS A 341 -7.09 -24.89 -4.49
N ALA A 342 -6.97 -25.51 -5.66
CA ALA A 342 -8.09 -26.18 -6.31
C ALA A 342 -8.49 -27.50 -5.62
N SER A 343 -7.52 -28.25 -5.09
CA SER A 343 -7.74 -29.53 -4.39
C SER A 343 -8.31 -29.38 -2.97
N LYS A 344 -8.49 -28.15 -2.51
CA LYS A 344 -8.90 -27.80 -1.13
C LYS A 344 -10.42 -27.64 -0.95
N THR A 345 -11.20 -27.83 -2.02
CA THR A 345 -12.66 -27.68 -2.00
C THR A 345 -13.37 -29.03 -2.03
N THR A 346 -14.21 -29.29 -1.04
CA THR A 346 -15.08 -30.46 -0.92
C THR A 346 -16.55 -30.05 -1.05
N TRP A 347 -17.35 -30.87 -1.70
CA TRP A 347 -18.79 -30.65 -1.87
C TRP A 347 -19.60 -31.65 -1.05
N ILE A 348 -20.52 -31.15 -0.24
CA ILE A 348 -21.47 -31.98 0.51
C ILE A 348 -22.82 -31.94 -0.24
N GLU A 349 -23.22 -33.10 -0.77
CA GLU A 349 -24.40 -33.27 -1.62
C GLU A 349 -25.54 -34.00 -0.90
N ALA A 350 -25.69 -33.78 0.41
CA ALA A 350 -26.67 -34.47 1.26
C ALA A 350 -28.14 -34.07 1.00
N PHE A 351 -28.40 -33.06 0.15
CA PHE A 351 -29.72 -32.44 -0.03
C PHE A 351 -30.18 -32.40 -1.50
N THR A 352 -29.59 -33.23 -2.36
CA THR A 352 -29.89 -33.24 -3.80
C THR A 352 -31.18 -34.00 -4.15
N VAL A 353 -31.70 -34.81 -3.23
CA VAL A 353 -32.89 -35.65 -3.42
C VAL A 353 -33.96 -35.28 -2.38
N GLY A 354 -35.15 -34.88 -2.85
CA GLY A 354 -36.30 -34.54 -1.99
C GLY A 354 -36.59 -33.04 -1.85
N SER A 355 -37.54 -32.68 -0.99
CA SER A 355 -37.98 -31.29 -0.75
C SER A 355 -37.17 -30.56 0.33
N ASN A 356 -36.34 -31.28 1.10
CA ASN A 356 -35.54 -30.71 2.19
C ASN A 356 -34.26 -30.07 1.65
N PHE A 357 -33.95 -28.84 2.08
CA PHE A 357 -32.74 -28.13 1.66
C PHE A 357 -32.13 -27.33 2.82
N PRO A 358 -30.81 -27.07 2.80
CA PRO A 358 -30.13 -26.30 3.84
C PRO A 358 -30.49 -24.82 3.72
N ARG A 359 -30.83 -24.18 4.84
CA ARG A 359 -31.15 -22.75 4.91
C ARG A 359 -30.04 -21.93 5.52
N ASN A 360 -29.57 -22.37 6.68
CA ASN A 360 -28.52 -21.70 7.44
C ASN A 360 -27.41 -22.70 7.72
N LEU A 361 -26.17 -22.20 7.71
CA LEU A 361 -25.00 -22.94 8.13
C LEU A 361 -24.08 -22.08 8.98
N ALA A 362 -23.29 -22.71 9.83
CA ALA A 362 -22.25 -22.04 10.62
C ALA A 362 -21.19 -23.04 11.09
N LEU A 363 -20.00 -22.55 11.44
CA LEU A 363 -18.90 -23.33 11.99
C LEU A 363 -18.84 -23.15 13.51
N VAL A 364 -18.68 -24.25 14.24
CA VAL A 364 -18.48 -24.27 15.69
C VAL A 364 -17.19 -24.98 16.06
N ASP A 365 -16.58 -24.58 17.16
CA ASP A 365 -15.37 -25.19 17.71
C ASP A 365 -15.71 -26.00 18.96
N CYS A 366 -15.58 -27.32 18.87
CA CYS A 366 -15.74 -28.24 19.99
C CYS A 366 -14.37 -28.60 20.58
N PHE A 367 -13.68 -27.61 21.17
CA PHE A 367 -12.37 -27.78 21.84
C PHE A 367 -11.25 -28.29 20.90
N GLY A 368 -11.05 -27.59 19.78
CA GLY A 368 -10.05 -27.90 18.77
C GLY A 368 -10.58 -28.78 17.63
N THR A 369 -11.83 -29.23 17.73
CA THR A 369 -12.52 -29.97 16.67
C THR A 369 -13.60 -29.09 16.03
N MET A 370 -13.30 -28.56 14.85
CA MET A 370 -14.28 -27.80 14.08
C MET A 370 -15.44 -28.71 13.63
N SER A 371 -16.66 -28.19 13.66
CA SER A 371 -17.86 -28.86 13.15
C SER A 371 -18.69 -27.87 12.33
N LEU A 372 -19.35 -28.37 11.28
CA LEU A 372 -20.29 -27.61 10.47
C LEU A 372 -21.71 -27.89 10.96
N LEU A 373 -22.44 -26.85 11.34
CA LEU A 373 -23.87 -26.91 11.65
C LEU A 373 -24.68 -26.53 10.42
N VAL A 374 -25.81 -27.21 10.22
CA VAL A 374 -26.77 -26.91 9.14
C VAL A 374 -28.19 -26.99 9.69
N VAL A 375 -28.95 -25.91 9.53
CA VAL A 375 -30.39 -25.91 9.77
C VAL A 375 -31.13 -26.03 8.45
N THR A 376 -31.98 -27.04 8.32
CA THR A 376 -32.70 -27.32 7.08
C THR A 376 -34.08 -26.66 7.04
N ASN A 377 -34.75 -26.66 5.88
CA ASN A 377 -36.10 -26.13 5.77
C ASN A 377 -37.14 -26.91 6.59
N GLU A 378 -36.89 -28.17 6.89
CA GLU A 378 -37.76 -29.04 7.69
C GLU A 378 -37.53 -28.88 9.20
N GLY A 379 -36.76 -27.87 9.62
CA GLY A 379 -36.49 -27.61 11.03
C GLY A 379 -35.54 -28.61 11.69
N ARG A 380 -34.74 -29.35 10.89
CA ARG A 380 -33.70 -30.24 11.40
C ARG A 380 -32.40 -29.47 11.62
N LEU A 381 -31.77 -29.69 12.77
CA LEU A 381 -30.42 -29.23 13.07
C LEU A 381 -29.46 -30.41 12.89
N LEU A 382 -28.59 -30.31 11.90
CA LEU A 382 -27.62 -31.33 11.53
C LEU A 382 -26.20 -30.84 11.80
N ARG A 383 -25.29 -31.79 12.01
CA ARG A 383 -23.88 -31.54 12.28
C ARG A 383 -23.01 -32.41 11.40
N TRP A 384 -21.94 -31.83 10.86
CA TRP A 384 -20.82 -32.56 10.27
C TRP A 384 -19.55 -32.35 11.09
N ILE A 385 -18.89 -33.43 11.48
CA ILE A 385 -17.58 -33.38 12.15
C ILE A 385 -16.51 -33.18 11.09
N LEU A 386 -15.71 -32.13 11.23
CA LEU A 386 -14.72 -31.74 10.23
C LEU A 386 -13.33 -32.36 10.50
N SER A 387 -13.09 -32.91 11.69
CA SER A 387 -11.85 -33.60 12.08
C SER A 387 -11.82 -35.05 11.57
N GLY A 388 -11.44 -35.26 10.32
CA GLY A 388 -11.33 -36.60 9.75
C GLY A 388 -11.19 -36.58 8.21
N ARG A 389 -10.80 -37.73 7.63
CA ARG A 389 -10.80 -37.92 6.16
C ARG A 389 -12.21 -38.11 5.60
N GLU A 390 -13.12 -38.67 6.40
CA GLU A 390 -14.53 -38.84 6.07
C GLU A 390 -15.39 -37.87 6.86
N LEU A 391 -16.36 -37.26 6.18
CA LEU A 391 -17.33 -36.36 6.77
C LEU A 391 -18.48 -37.19 7.35
N SER A 392 -18.56 -37.30 8.67
CA SER A 392 -19.70 -37.94 9.35
C SER A 392 -20.82 -36.93 9.59
N MET A 393 -22.07 -37.37 9.46
CA MET A 393 -23.26 -36.56 9.69
C MET A 393 -24.03 -37.09 10.90
N GLU A 394 -24.45 -36.17 11.77
CA GLU A 394 -25.25 -36.44 12.96
C GLU A 394 -26.47 -35.50 12.98
N ALA A 395 -27.64 -36.03 13.32
CA ALA A 395 -28.83 -35.21 13.55
C ALA A 395 -28.94 -34.88 15.04
N LEU A 396 -28.89 -33.59 15.37
CA LEU A 396 -28.93 -33.13 16.77
C LEU A 396 -30.37 -33.01 17.27
N LEU A 397 -31.26 -32.37 16.49
CA LEU A 397 -32.68 -32.29 16.81
C LEU A 397 -33.55 -31.94 15.60
N GLN A 398 -34.86 -32.04 15.80
CA GLN A 398 -35.90 -31.51 14.91
C GLN A 398 -37.01 -30.85 15.74
N ARG A 399 -37.50 -29.70 15.26
CA ARG A 399 -38.62 -28.96 15.87
C ARG A 399 -39.52 -28.35 14.81
N ASP A 400 -40.83 -28.47 14.99
CA ASP A 400 -41.82 -27.99 14.02
C ASP A 400 -41.81 -26.48 13.83
N TYR A 401 -41.52 -25.72 14.89
CA TYR A 401 -41.48 -24.25 14.83
C TYR A 401 -40.23 -23.70 14.13
N LEU A 402 -39.26 -24.55 13.76
CA LEU A 402 -38.08 -24.20 12.93
C LEU A 402 -38.33 -24.47 11.45
N VAL A 403 -39.47 -25.07 11.08
CA VAL A 403 -39.84 -25.34 9.70
C VAL A 403 -40.00 -24.02 8.94
N SER A 404 -39.49 -23.99 7.71
CA SER A 404 -39.47 -22.85 6.78
C SER A 404 -38.68 -21.60 7.22
N TYR A 405 -38.39 -21.42 8.50
CA TYR A 405 -37.68 -20.26 9.00
C TYR A 405 -36.88 -20.58 10.26
N SER A 406 -35.59 -20.23 10.22
CA SER A 406 -34.70 -20.25 11.37
C SER A 406 -33.65 -19.17 11.24
N VAL A 407 -33.11 -18.74 12.37
CA VAL A 407 -31.90 -17.93 12.46
C VAL A 407 -30.86 -18.74 13.22
N LEU A 408 -29.63 -18.81 12.73
CA LEU A 408 -28.52 -19.48 13.40
C LEU A 408 -27.45 -18.43 13.71
N SER A 409 -26.95 -18.42 14.94
CA SER A 409 -25.90 -17.49 15.37
C SER A 409 -24.91 -18.20 16.28
N VAL A 410 -23.62 -18.00 16.05
CA VAL A 410 -22.52 -18.62 16.77
C VAL A 410 -21.79 -17.57 17.60
N SER A 411 -21.33 -17.97 18.78
CA SER A 411 -20.62 -17.08 19.70
C SER A 411 -19.19 -16.76 19.22
N PRO A 412 -18.55 -15.67 19.70
CA PRO A 412 -17.24 -15.25 19.20
C PRO A 412 -16.14 -16.32 19.31
N ARG A 413 -16.07 -17.07 20.41
CA ARG A 413 -15.19 -18.24 20.60
C ARG A 413 -15.71 -19.53 19.96
N ARG A 414 -16.87 -19.48 19.31
CA ARG A 414 -17.51 -20.57 18.58
C ARG A 414 -17.83 -21.81 19.41
N ASN A 415 -17.85 -21.69 20.73
CA ASN A 415 -18.16 -22.75 21.69
C ASN A 415 -19.63 -22.74 22.14
N TYR A 416 -20.39 -21.72 21.79
CA TYR A 416 -21.84 -21.67 21.94
C TYR A 416 -22.51 -21.30 20.62
N PHE A 417 -23.75 -21.73 20.44
CA PHE A 417 -24.59 -21.27 19.34
C PHE A 417 -26.06 -21.27 19.73
N ALA A 418 -26.84 -20.46 19.03
CA ALA A 418 -28.26 -20.31 19.26
C ALA A 418 -29.07 -20.41 17.96
N VAL A 419 -30.27 -20.98 18.06
CA VAL A 419 -31.22 -21.11 16.96
C VAL A 419 -32.53 -20.42 17.33
N GLY A 420 -32.94 -19.42 16.53
CA GLY A 420 -34.18 -18.68 16.72
C GLY A 420 -35.28 -19.12 15.74
N SER A 421 -36.53 -19.10 16.19
CA SER A 421 -37.69 -19.57 15.43
C SER A 421 -38.66 -18.47 14.96
N ILE A 422 -39.61 -18.83 14.09
CA ILE A 422 -40.68 -17.92 13.65
C ILE A 422 -41.70 -17.63 14.75
N LYS A 423 -41.78 -18.50 15.77
CA LYS A 423 -42.69 -18.39 16.91
C LYS A 423 -42.00 -17.84 18.17
N GLY A 424 -40.81 -17.24 18.04
CA GLY A 424 -40.17 -16.56 19.17
C GLY A 424 -39.33 -17.42 20.10
N HIS A 425 -39.22 -18.72 19.81
CA HIS A 425 -38.41 -19.63 20.60
C HIS A 425 -36.92 -19.46 20.27
N ILE A 426 -36.07 -19.50 21.28
CA ILE A 426 -34.60 -19.50 21.15
C ILE A 426 -34.05 -20.73 21.86
N LEU A 427 -33.27 -21.52 21.13
CA LEU A 427 -32.56 -22.68 21.64
C LEU A 427 -31.09 -22.33 21.77
N VAL A 428 -30.47 -22.62 22.91
CA VAL A 428 -29.06 -22.33 23.19
C VAL A 428 -28.31 -23.64 23.41
N PHE A 429 -27.17 -23.78 22.76
CA PHE A 429 -26.33 -24.98 22.81
C PHE A 429 -24.91 -24.63 23.23
N LYS A 430 -24.25 -25.61 23.86
CA LYS A 430 -22.83 -25.56 24.21
C LYS A 430 -22.08 -26.71 23.55
N CYS A 431 -20.95 -26.37 22.97
CA CYS A 431 -19.97 -27.33 22.49
C CYS A 431 -19.10 -27.75 23.67
N THR A 432 -18.98 -29.05 23.93
CA THR A 432 -18.20 -29.63 25.04
C THR A 432 -17.06 -30.50 24.52
N GLY A 433 -16.11 -30.84 25.40
CA GLY A 433 -14.97 -31.69 25.06
C GLY A 433 -15.41 -33.08 24.55
N GLY A 434 -14.58 -33.71 23.70
CA GLY A 434 -14.94 -34.95 23.01
C GLY A 434 -15.81 -34.73 21.77
N ALA A 435 -15.88 -33.49 21.27
CA ALA A 435 -16.71 -33.12 20.14
C ALA A 435 -18.21 -33.37 20.41
N ASN A 436 -18.71 -33.05 21.60
CA ASN A 436 -20.14 -33.16 21.93
C ASN A 436 -20.84 -31.80 21.84
N ILE A 437 -22.15 -31.82 21.56
CA ILE A 437 -23.01 -30.63 21.54
C ILE A 437 -24.22 -30.89 22.42
N THR A 438 -24.41 -30.06 23.44
CA THR A 438 -25.49 -30.20 24.43
C THR A 438 -26.46 -29.03 24.32
N LEU A 439 -27.76 -29.32 24.26
CA LEU A 439 -28.82 -28.32 24.40
C LEU A 439 -28.86 -27.85 25.86
N LEU A 440 -28.74 -26.54 26.08
CA LEU A 440 -28.73 -25.94 27.41
C LEU A 440 -30.05 -25.31 27.80
N ALA A 441 -30.72 -24.64 26.86
CA ALA A 441 -31.98 -23.94 27.12
C ALA A 441 -32.87 -23.92 25.86
N GLU A 442 -34.19 -23.93 26.06
CA GLU A 442 -35.22 -23.82 25.03
C GLU A 442 -36.36 -22.96 25.58
N ASP A 443 -36.32 -21.65 25.33
CA ASP A 443 -37.24 -20.68 25.94
C ASP A 443 -37.98 -19.85 24.88
N LEU A 444 -39.21 -19.43 25.21
CA LEU A 444 -39.99 -18.48 24.44
C LEU A 444 -39.60 -17.05 24.84
N VAL A 445 -38.73 -16.42 24.04
CA VAL A 445 -38.15 -15.10 24.38
C VAL A 445 -38.92 -13.94 23.75
N HIS A 446 -39.50 -14.12 22.56
CA HIS A 446 -40.24 -13.07 21.85
C HIS A 446 -41.68 -13.48 21.55
N ASP A 447 -42.60 -12.52 21.57
CA ASP A 447 -43.94 -12.71 21.00
C ASP A 447 -43.90 -12.48 19.48
N GLY A 448 -43.60 -13.55 18.74
CA GLY A 448 -43.50 -13.55 17.28
C GLY A 448 -42.10 -13.85 16.75
N ARG A 449 -41.81 -13.44 15.52
CA ARG A 449 -40.59 -13.86 14.80
C ARG A 449 -39.30 -13.34 15.44
N VAL A 450 -38.35 -14.25 15.69
CA VAL A 450 -36.95 -13.88 15.99
C VAL A 450 -36.26 -13.44 14.69
N HIS A 451 -35.92 -12.16 14.56
CA HIS A 451 -35.28 -11.59 13.38
C HIS A 451 -33.76 -11.77 13.36
N SER A 452 -33.12 -11.72 14.52
CA SER A 452 -31.66 -11.83 14.64
C SER A 452 -31.25 -12.22 16.05
N ILE A 453 -30.10 -12.89 16.17
CA ILE A 453 -29.42 -13.20 17.43
C ILE A 453 -27.96 -12.78 17.28
N ARG A 454 -27.43 -12.00 18.24
CA ARG A 454 -26.05 -11.51 18.26
C ARG A 454 -25.41 -11.79 19.60
N TRP A 455 -24.45 -12.70 19.62
CA TRP A 455 -23.66 -12.97 20.81
C TRP A 455 -22.79 -11.77 21.18
N VAL A 456 -22.81 -11.39 22.46
CA VAL A 456 -22.08 -10.22 22.98
C VAL A 456 -21.01 -10.59 24.00
N SER A 457 -21.07 -11.79 24.58
CA SER A 457 -20.09 -12.31 25.54
C SER A 457 -20.05 -13.85 25.53
N ASP A 458 -18.85 -14.41 25.69
CA ASP A 458 -18.61 -15.85 25.89
C ASP A 458 -18.29 -16.22 27.35
N THR A 459 -17.75 -15.29 28.14
CA THR A 459 -17.32 -15.54 29.54
C THR A 459 -18.52 -15.69 30.46
N CYS A 460 -19.47 -14.78 30.29
CA CYS A 460 -20.84 -14.88 30.78
C CYS A 460 -21.69 -14.98 29.51
N PRO A 461 -22.06 -16.20 29.06
CA PRO A 461 -22.69 -16.41 27.76
C PRO A 461 -23.94 -15.56 27.62
N ALA A 462 -23.87 -14.52 26.80
CA ALA A 462 -24.93 -13.55 26.63
C ALA A 462 -25.11 -13.19 25.16
N PHE A 463 -26.36 -12.97 24.77
CA PHE A 463 -26.73 -12.61 23.41
C PHE A 463 -27.87 -11.60 23.39
N LEU A 464 -27.85 -10.75 22.38
CA LEU A 464 -28.92 -9.82 22.05
C LEU A 464 -29.82 -10.47 20.98
N SER A 465 -31.09 -10.65 21.27
CA SER A 465 -32.08 -11.16 20.33
C SER A 465 -33.04 -10.05 19.90
N SER A 466 -33.42 -10.00 18.62
CA SER A 466 -34.36 -9.00 18.10
C SER A 466 -35.68 -9.64 17.67
N GLY A 467 -36.79 -9.13 18.21
CA GLY A 467 -38.15 -9.50 17.86
C GLY A 467 -38.80 -8.52 16.87
N PRO A 468 -40.13 -8.63 16.67
CA PRO A 468 -40.89 -7.72 15.83
C PRO A 468 -40.78 -6.26 16.31
N ASN A 469 -41.06 -5.29 15.43
CA ASN A 469 -41.15 -3.86 15.79
C ASN A 469 -39.89 -3.25 16.45
N GLY A 470 -38.71 -3.87 16.30
CA GLY A 470 -37.45 -3.35 16.82
C GLY A 470 -37.22 -3.59 18.32
N PHE A 471 -38.03 -4.42 18.96
CA PHE A 471 -37.79 -4.88 20.33
C PHE A 471 -36.55 -5.78 20.36
N MET A 472 -35.65 -5.52 21.30
CA MET A 472 -34.46 -6.33 21.52
C MET A 472 -34.35 -6.70 22.98
N ILE A 473 -33.96 -7.95 23.26
CA ILE A 473 -33.80 -8.45 24.62
C ILE A 473 -32.36 -8.93 24.76
N LEU A 474 -31.64 -8.37 25.73
CA LEU A 474 -30.33 -8.88 26.14
C LEU A 474 -30.56 -10.00 27.14
N THR A 475 -30.07 -11.17 26.78
CA THR A 475 -30.32 -12.41 27.49
C THR A 475 -29.00 -13.02 27.91
N GLN A 476 -28.92 -13.51 29.15
CA GLN A 476 -27.78 -14.23 29.70
C GLN A 476 -28.21 -15.66 30.07
N LEU A 477 -27.29 -16.61 29.91
CA LEU A 477 -27.50 -17.97 30.39
C LEU A 477 -27.39 -18.00 31.92
N ALA A 478 -28.36 -18.60 32.61
CA ALA A 478 -28.35 -18.71 34.07
C ALA A 478 -27.11 -19.45 34.59
N ASP A 479 -26.57 -19.00 35.73
CA ASP A 479 -25.34 -19.56 36.34
C ASP A 479 -25.54 -20.99 36.87
N ASP A 480 -26.76 -21.34 37.28
CA ASP A 480 -27.14 -22.67 37.77
C ASP A 480 -27.47 -23.62 36.61
N LEU A 481 -26.44 -24.11 35.91
CA LEU A 481 -26.61 -25.19 34.92
C LEU A 481 -26.94 -26.51 35.65
N PRO A 482 -28.12 -27.12 35.41
CA PRO A 482 -28.48 -28.39 36.04
C PRO A 482 -27.49 -29.52 35.70
N SER A 483 -27.48 -30.58 36.51
CA SER A 483 -26.83 -31.85 36.14
C SER A 483 -27.31 -32.34 34.78
N SER A 484 -26.47 -33.13 34.08
CA SER A 484 -26.46 -33.40 32.62
C SER A 484 -27.76 -33.74 31.86
N ASP A 485 -28.91 -33.89 32.51
CA ASP A 485 -30.19 -34.29 31.91
C ASP A 485 -31.34 -33.26 32.05
N GLU A 486 -31.17 -32.14 32.77
CA GLU A 486 -32.20 -31.09 32.89
C GLU A 486 -31.85 -29.85 32.05
N LEU A 487 -32.85 -29.30 31.33
CA LEU A 487 -32.70 -28.04 30.60
C LEU A 487 -32.59 -26.88 31.60
N GLY A 488 -31.56 -26.05 31.42
CA GLY A 488 -31.49 -24.74 32.05
C GLY A 488 -32.47 -23.75 31.41
N SER A 489 -32.44 -22.52 31.91
CA SER A 489 -33.22 -21.40 31.35
C SER A 489 -32.31 -20.23 31.02
N VAL A 490 -32.81 -19.33 30.18
CA VAL A 490 -32.16 -18.03 29.93
C VAL A 490 -32.85 -16.90 30.69
N GLU A 491 -32.04 -16.01 31.25
CA GLU A 491 -32.49 -14.85 32.02
C GLU A 491 -32.47 -13.58 31.16
N SER A 492 -33.56 -12.81 31.20
CA SER A 492 -33.65 -11.52 30.53
C SER A 492 -33.02 -10.44 31.41
N LEU A 493 -31.92 -9.84 30.96
CA LEU A 493 -31.23 -8.77 31.69
C LEU A 493 -31.89 -7.41 31.46
N SER A 494 -32.10 -7.03 30.19
CA SER A 494 -32.65 -5.73 29.83
C SER A 494 -33.33 -5.76 28.46
N THR A 495 -34.32 -4.88 28.28
CA THR A 495 -35.04 -4.72 27.01
C THR A 495 -34.71 -3.37 26.38
N PHE A 496 -34.47 -3.36 25.06
CA PHE A 496 -34.09 -2.19 24.29
C PHE A 496 -35.02 -2.00 23.09
N LEU A 497 -35.14 -0.76 22.61
CA LEU A 497 -35.89 -0.44 21.40
C LEU A 497 -35.00 0.23 20.35
N LEU A 498 -34.93 -0.34 19.14
CA LEU A 498 -34.29 0.31 18.01
C LEU A 498 -35.09 1.52 17.53
N PRO A 499 -34.47 2.60 17.04
CA PRO A 499 -35.19 3.70 16.39
C PRO A 499 -36.07 3.26 15.21
N ARG A 500 -37.01 4.11 14.80
CA ARG A 500 -37.91 3.82 13.67
C ARG A 500 -37.13 3.73 12.37
N GLY A 501 -37.38 2.68 11.59
CA GLY A 501 -36.74 2.41 10.30
C GLY A 501 -37.52 1.34 9.51
N ARG A 502 -37.16 1.13 8.23
CA ARG A 502 -37.83 0.16 7.34
C ARG A 502 -37.60 -1.30 7.79
N GLN A 503 -36.42 -1.59 8.33
CA GLN A 503 -36.00 -2.92 8.80
C GLN A 503 -35.34 -2.74 10.18
N ARG A 504 -36.04 -3.13 11.26
CA ARG A 504 -35.66 -2.83 12.64
C ARG A 504 -35.22 -4.10 13.37
N TRP A 505 -33.99 -4.52 13.16
CA TRP A 505 -33.36 -5.60 13.93
C TRP A 505 -31.85 -5.43 13.96
N ALA A 506 -31.20 -6.01 14.97
CA ALA A 506 -29.76 -5.92 15.15
C ALA A 506 -29.00 -6.76 14.11
N THR A 507 -28.01 -6.13 13.50
CA THR A 507 -27.13 -6.77 12.50
C THR A 507 -25.72 -7.00 13.02
N ALA A 508 -25.30 -6.23 14.02
CA ALA A 508 -24.11 -6.46 14.83
C ALA A 508 -24.39 -5.94 16.25
N ALA A 509 -23.75 -6.50 17.27
CA ALA A 509 -23.83 -6.00 18.63
C ALA A 509 -22.57 -6.36 19.41
N ILE A 510 -22.20 -5.52 20.38
CA ILE A 510 -21.14 -5.77 21.34
C ILE A 510 -21.47 -5.11 22.68
N LEU A 511 -21.21 -5.82 23.77
CA LEU A 511 -21.45 -5.36 25.13
C LEU A 511 -20.12 -4.95 25.76
N LEU A 512 -19.99 -3.67 26.11
CA LEU A 512 -18.86 -3.09 26.82
C LEU A 512 -19.41 -2.43 28.08
N THR A 513 -19.66 -3.23 29.12
CA THR A 513 -20.37 -2.82 30.33
C THR A 513 -19.85 -1.49 30.88
N PRO A 514 -20.74 -0.50 31.15
CA PRO A 514 -22.20 -0.59 31.15
C PRO A 514 -22.89 -0.28 29.80
N CYS A 515 -22.17 -0.17 28.69
CA CYS A 515 -22.73 0.22 27.40
C CYS A 515 -22.96 -0.96 26.45
N LEU A 516 -24.09 -0.96 25.75
CA LEU A 516 -24.38 -1.87 24.64
C LEU A 516 -24.35 -1.09 23.32
N PHE A 517 -23.53 -1.54 22.38
CA PHE A 517 -23.45 -0.95 21.04
C PHE A 517 -24.13 -1.88 20.03
N VAL A 518 -25.02 -1.33 19.20
CA VAL A 518 -25.85 -2.10 18.26
C VAL A 518 -25.82 -1.46 16.88
N GLY A 519 -25.51 -2.26 15.87
CA GLY A 519 -25.59 -1.89 14.47
C GLY A 519 -26.91 -2.35 13.84
N ASP A 520 -27.58 -1.50 13.07
CA ASP A 520 -28.85 -1.81 12.44
C ASP A 520 -28.73 -2.08 10.92
N ARG A 521 -29.84 -2.55 10.35
CA ARG A 521 -29.94 -2.87 8.93
C ARG A 521 -29.92 -1.64 8.02
N SER A 522 -30.16 -0.45 8.57
CA SER A 522 -30.09 0.84 7.88
C SER A 522 -28.66 1.40 7.84
N GLY A 523 -27.69 0.70 8.43
CA GLY A 523 -26.28 1.09 8.50
C GLY A 523 -25.95 2.05 9.64
N SER A 524 -26.84 2.17 10.61
CA SER A 524 -26.67 3.02 11.78
C SER A 524 -26.02 2.26 12.93
N VAL A 525 -25.29 2.99 13.78
CA VAL A 525 -24.73 2.46 15.04
C VAL A 525 -25.35 3.21 16.20
N HIS A 526 -25.89 2.46 17.16
CA HIS A 526 -26.60 2.95 18.34
C HIS A 526 -25.84 2.59 19.60
N ALA A 527 -25.80 3.50 20.57
CA ALA A 527 -25.25 3.27 21.89
C ALA A 527 -26.37 3.31 22.93
N PHE A 528 -26.44 2.28 23.76
CA PHE A 528 -27.37 2.13 24.87
C PHE A 528 -26.59 2.05 26.18
N LEU A 529 -27.18 2.55 27.25
CA LEU A 529 -26.66 2.41 28.61
C LEU A 529 -27.52 1.35 29.31
N LEU A 530 -26.89 0.34 29.90
CA LEU A 530 -27.59 -0.62 30.76
C LEU A 530 -28.13 0.14 31.97
N ASP A 531 -29.44 0.10 32.15
CA ASP A 531 -30.15 0.73 33.24
C ASP A 531 -31.18 -0.27 33.76
N ASP A 532 -30.92 -0.82 34.96
CA ASP A 532 -31.75 -1.85 35.57
C ASP A 532 -33.11 -1.30 36.03
N ASP A 533 -33.27 0.03 36.12
CA ASP A 533 -34.50 0.69 36.56
C ASP A 533 -35.47 0.97 35.41
N GLN A 534 -35.08 0.74 34.15
CA GLN A 534 -35.92 1.00 32.97
C GLN A 534 -36.44 -0.28 32.32
N ASP A 535 -37.77 -0.40 32.24
CA ASP A 535 -38.44 -1.51 31.52
C ASP A 535 -38.04 -1.57 30.03
N MET A 536 -37.73 -0.43 29.40
CA MET A 536 -37.36 -0.36 27.98
C MET A 536 -36.40 0.79 27.68
N VAL A 537 -35.15 0.45 27.39
CA VAL A 537 -34.04 1.40 27.20
C VAL A 537 -34.00 1.93 25.76
N GLN A 538 -33.85 3.25 25.62
CA GLN A 538 -33.64 3.96 24.34
C GLN A 538 -32.15 4.28 24.13
N PRO A 539 -31.68 4.44 22.88
CA PRO A 539 -30.27 4.76 22.64
C PRO A 539 -29.96 6.21 23.06
N PHE A 540 -28.89 6.42 23.83
CA PHE A 540 -28.43 7.76 24.22
C PHE A 540 -27.64 8.46 23.11
N ARG A 541 -27.07 7.69 22.17
CA ARG A 541 -26.36 8.23 20.99
C ARG A 541 -26.62 7.35 19.76
N THR A 542 -26.81 7.98 18.60
CA THR A 542 -27.01 7.29 17.32
C THR A 542 -26.19 7.95 16.21
N PHE A 543 -25.44 7.13 15.48
CA PHE A 543 -24.75 7.49 14.24
C PHE A 543 -25.56 6.95 13.06
N HIS A 544 -26.33 7.81 12.39
CA HIS A 544 -27.27 7.40 11.36
C HIS A 544 -26.58 7.02 10.03
N ALA A 545 -26.89 5.83 9.52
CA ALA A 545 -26.52 5.36 8.18
C ALA A 545 -25.02 5.50 7.80
N ILE A 546 -24.12 5.46 8.78
CA ILE A 546 -22.68 5.59 8.56
C ILE A 546 -22.09 4.49 7.66
N HIS A 547 -22.70 3.31 7.65
CA HIS A 547 -22.37 2.19 6.76
C HIS A 547 -23.29 2.08 5.52
N GLY A 548 -24.01 3.15 5.20
CA GLY A 548 -24.96 3.19 4.07
C GLY A 548 -26.17 2.26 4.26
N CYS A 549 -27.00 2.13 3.23
CA CYS A 549 -28.29 1.41 3.32
C CYS A 549 -28.20 -0.12 3.38
N ASN A 550 -26.99 -0.69 3.42
CA ASN A 550 -26.77 -2.13 3.37
C ASN A 550 -26.49 -2.76 4.76
N GLY A 551 -26.52 -1.94 5.82
CA GLY A 551 -26.43 -2.39 7.20
C GLY A 551 -25.00 -2.58 7.71
N VAL A 552 -24.87 -2.49 9.04
CA VAL A 552 -23.66 -2.84 9.76
C VAL A 552 -23.50 -4.37 9.72
N THR A 553 -22.26 -4.87 9.62
CA THR A 553 -22.01 -6.31 9.45
C THR A 553 -21.33 -6.96 10.65
N ASP A 554 -20.37 -6.26 11.26
CA ASP A 554 -19.65 -6.78 12.41
C ASP A 554 -19.07 -5.63 13.25
N MET A 555 -18.82 -5.91 14.53
CA MET A 555 -18.22 -5.00 15.51
C MET A 555 -17.17 -5.74 16.33
N LYS A 556 -16.01 -5.12 16.53
CA LYS A 556 -14.92 -5.65 17.38
C LYS A 556 -14.38 -4.56 18.28
N HIS A 557 -14.00 -4.93 19.49
CA HIS A 557 -13.39 -4.05 20.46
C HIS A 557 -11.95 -4.47 20.73
N THR A 558 -11.04 -3.50 20.77
CA THR A 558 -9.62 -3.68 21.07
C THR A 558 -9.14 -2.52 21.94
N GLU A 559 -8.66 -2.85 23.14
CA GLU A 559 -8.23 -1.87 24.17
C GLU A 559 -9.29 -0.80 24.46
N ASP A 560 -9.16 0.39 23.87
CA ASP A 560 -10.08 1.54 24.01
C ASP A 560 -10.80 1.90 22.70
N THR A 561 -10.70 1.04 21.68
CA THR A 561 -11.21 1.30 20.33
C THR A 561 -12.29 0.32 19.92
N LEU A 562 -13.38 0.85 19.37
CA LEU A 562 -14.43 0.07 18.73
C LEU A 562 -14.30 0.19 17.22
N VAL A 563 -14.28 -0.95 16.54
CA VAL A 563 -14.19 -1.06 15.09
C VAL A 563 -15.53 -1.58 14.57
N THR A 564 -16.12 -0.89 13.59
CA THR A 564 -17.36 -1.32 12.93
C THR A 564 -17.13 -1.52 11.44
N SER A 565 -17.79 -2.52 10.86
CA SER A 565 -17.73 -2.81 9.43
C SER A 565 -19.12 -2.78 8.79
N GLY A 566 -19.17 -2.54 7.49
CA GLY A 566 -20.40 -2.55 6.72
C GLY A 566 -20.27 -3.21 5.34
N ARG A 567 -21.43 -3.45 4.74
CA ARG A 567 -21.55 -3.94 3.35
C ARG A 567 -21.21 -2.90 2.28
N ASP A 568 -20.80 -1.72 2.71
CA ASP A 568 -20.30 -0.63 1.88
C ASP A 568 -18.77 -0.68 1.71
N GLY A 569 -18.12 -1.75 2.21
CA GLY A 569 -16.68 -1.95 2.10
C GLY A 569 -15.88 -1.01 3.01
N ARG A 570 -16.52 -0.40 4.01
CA ARG A 570 -15.86 0.51 4.95
C ARG A 570 -15.72 -0.10 6.33
N ILE A 571 -14.60 0.25 6.97
CA ILE A 571 -14.35 0.02 8.38
C ILE A 571 -14.16 1.37 9.04
N LEU A 572 -14.90 1.59 10.11
CA LEU A 572 -14.89 2.83 10.87
C LEU A 572 -14.31 2.56 12.25
N LEU A 573 -13.50 3.50 12.74
CA LEU A 573 -12.88 3.45 14.05
C LEU A 573 -13.55 4.45 14.98
N PHE A 574 -13.84 4.01 16.20
CA PHE A 574 -14.40 4.80 17.27
C PHE A 574 -13.54 4.71 18.52
N SER A 575 -13.48 5.78 19.29
CA SER A 575 -12.98 5.77 20.67
C SER A 575 -14.14 5.45 21.61
N VAL A 576 -13.89 4.58 22.59
CA VAL A 576 -14.82 4.30 23.70
C VAL A 576 -14.11 4.71 24.98
N LYS A 577 -14.33 5.94 25.45
CA LYS A 577 -13.75 6.46 26.70
C LYS A 577 -14.84 7.14 27.52
N ASN A 578 -14.82 6.95 28.85
CA ASN A 578 -15.77 7.58 29.78
C ASN A 578 -17.25 7.39 29.39
N GLN A 579 -17.63 6.20 28.92
CA GLN A 579 -18.99 5.88 28.44
C GLN A 579 -19.44 6.67 27.19
N GLU A 580 -18.53 7.39 26.53
CA GLU A 580 -18.79 8.09 25.28
C GLU A 580 -18.22 7.34 24.08
N LEU A 581 -19.07 7.16 23.06
CA LEU A 581 -18.67 6.70 21.75
C LEU A 581 -18.40 7.90 20.85
N ARG A 582 -17.14 8.08 20.45
CA ARG A 582 -16.71 9.15 19.53
C ARG A 582 -16.19 8.55 18.23
N PHE A 583 -16.74 8.98 17.10
CA PHE A 583 -16.20 8.61 15.79
C PHE A 583 -14.79 9.20 15.64
N LEU A 584 -13.83 8.37 15.23
CA LEU A 584 -12.47 8.83 14.96
C LEU A 584 -12.27 9.02 13.47
N ARG A 585 -12.33 7.97 12.67
CA ARG A 585 -12.06 8.06 11.22
C ARG A 585 -12.44 6.79 10.48
N THR A 586 -12.40 6.85 9.16
CA THR A 586 -12.38 5.66 8.32
C THR A 586 -11.04 4.93 8.48
N PHE A 587 -11.09 3.73 9.06
CA PHE A 587 -9.91 2.86 9.24
C PHE A 587 -9.50 2.18 7.93
N TRP A 588 -10.47 1.74 7.14
CA TRP A 588 -10.24 1.01 5.90
C TRP A 588 -11.35 1.26 4.88
N CYS A 589 -10.97 1.48 3.63
CA CYS A 589 -11.89 1.59 2.49
C CYS A 589 -11.10 1.32 1.20
N LEU A 590 -11.11 0.09 0.70
CA LEU A 590 -10.52 -0.26 -0.59
C LEU A 590 -11.53 -1.01 -1.47
N THR A 591 -11.37 -0.87 -2.78
CA THR A 591 -12.22 -1.53 -3.78
C THR A 591 -12.00 -3.05 -3.85
N SER A 592 -10.92 -3.57 -3.27
CA SER A 592 -10.60 -5.01 -3.27
C SER A 592 -11.53 -5.86 -2.41
N LEU A 593 -12.35 -5.24 -1.54
CA LEU A 593 -13.37 -5.91 -0.73
C LEU A 593 -14.60 -5.01 -0.61
N GLU A 594 -15.53 -5.17 -1.54
CA GLU A 594 -16.71 -4.30 -1.66
C GLU A 594 -17.74 -4.57 -0.55
N TRP A 595 -17.81 -5.82 -0.08
CA TRP A 595 -18.73 -6.24 0.96
C TRP A 595 -17.95 -6.95 2.06
N ILE A 596 -17.75 -6.28 3.20
CA ILE A 596 -17.22 -6.89 4.42
C ILE A 596 -18.35 -7.59 5.16
N GLY A 597 -18.17 -8.85 5.49
CA GLY A 597 -19.19 -9.65 6.18
C GLY A 597 -18.84 -10.00 7.63
N GLN A 598 -17.55 -10.19 7.91
CA GLN A 598 -17.05 -10.59 9.22
C GLN A 598 -15.61 -10.07 9.40
N MET A 599 -15.26 -9.69 10.62
CA MET A 599 -13.90 -9.36 11.02
C MET A 599 -13.35 -10.45 11.96
N VAL A 600 -12.15 -10.96 11.67
CA VAL A 600 -11.47 -11.98 12.48
C VAL A 600 -10.15 -11.40 12.96
N VAL A 601 -9.92 -11.41 14.28
CA VAL A 601 -8.68 -10.93 14.89
C VAL A 601 -7.77 -12.13 15.15
N GLU A 602 -6.63 -12.18 14.46
CA GLU A 602 -5.63 -13.24 14.56
C GLU A 602 -4.30 -12.67 15.07
N GLY A 603 -4.06 -12.75 16.38
CA GLY A 603 -2.90 -12.15 17.02
C GLY A 603 -2.89 -10.62 16.85
N LYS A 604 -2.00 -10.11 15.99
CA LYS A 604 -1.91 -8.68 15.65
C LYS A 604 -2.61 -8.32 14.33
N ASP A 605 -3.04 -9.32 13.56
CA ASP A 605 -3.64 -9.12 12.25
C ASP A 605 -5.16 -9.04 12.36
N LEU A 606 -5.73 -8.03 11.71
CA LEU A 606 -7.16 -7.96 11.45
C LEU A 606 -7.45 -8.50 10.05
N LEU A 607 -8.13 -9.64 9.98
CA LEU A 607 -8.59 -10.29 8.76
C LEU A 607 -10.02 -9.86 8.44
N LEU A 608 -10.23 -9.38 7.23
CA LEU A 608 -11.53 -8.95 6.72
C LEU A 608 -12.07 -10.03 5.79
N CYS A 609 -13.18 -10.64 6.18
CA CYS A 609 -13.82 -11.70 5.43
C CYS A 609 -15.05 -11.14 4.73
N GLY A 610 -15.14 -11.35 3.42
CA GLY A 610 -16.19 -10.71 2.65
C GLY A 610 -16.18 -11.11 1.18
N TYR A 611 -16.76 -10.27 0.35
CA TYR A 611 -16.95 -10.53 -1.06
C TYR A 611 -16.42 -9.39 -1.93
N HIS A 612 -15.81 -9.79 -3.03
CA HIS A 612 -15.55 -8.93 -4.17
C HIS A 612 -16.15 -9.64 -5.39
N THR A 613 -17.19 -9.06 -5.97
CA THR A 613 -18.00 -9.70 -7.03
C THR A 613 -18.53 -11.09 -6.63
N SER A 614 -18.15 -12.16 -7.34
CA SER A 614 -18.53 -13.56 -7.07
C SER A 614 -17.61 -14.27 -6.07
N ASN A 615 -16.49 -13.67 -5.70
CA ASN A 615 -15.45 -14.33 -4.91
C ASN A 615 -15.57 -13.97 -3.44
N PHE A 616 -15.47 -14.98 -2.58
CA PHE A 616 -15.18 -14.79 -1.17
C PHE A 616 -13.70 -14.46 -1.01
N VAL A 617 -13.38 -13.46 -0.19
CA VAL A 617 -12.02 -12.96 0.00
C VAL A 617 -11.76 -12.82 1.49
N VAL A 618 -10.59 -13.29 1.93
CA VAL A 618 -10.03 -12.97 3.25
C VAL A 618 -8.87 -12.01 3.02
N TRP A 619 -8.99 -10.79 3.53
CA TRP A 619 -8.02 -9.71 3.36
C TRP A 619 -7.26 -9.43 4.65
N ASN A 620 -5.93 -9.38 4.61
CA ASN A 620 -5.10 -9.02 5.76
C ASN A 620 -4.76 -7.52 5.70
N THR A 621 -5.17 -6.77 6.72
CA THR A 621 -4.95 -5.31 6.81
C THR A 621 -3.50 -4.92 7.08
N THR A 622 -2.72 -5.76 7.76
CA THR A 622 -1.28 -5.54 8.01
C THR A 622 -0.47 -5.75 6.73
N GLN A 623 -0.69 -6.88 6.05
CA GLN A 623 0.02 -7.23 4.82
C GLN A 623 -0.50 -6.49 3.57
N GLN A 624 -1.65 -5.82 3.66
CA GLN A 624 -2.29 -5.08 2.57
C GLN A 624 -2.57 -5.95 1.33
N ARG A 625 -3.05 -7.19 1.52
CA ARG A 625 -3.37 -8.12 0.42
C ARG A 625 -4.45 -9.13 0.80
N ALA A 626 -5.05 -9.75 -0.22
CA ALA A 626 -5.86 -10.95 -0.05
C ALA A 626 -4.97 -12.15 0.30
N VAL A 627 -5.31 -12.86 1.38
CA VAL A 627 -4.62 -14.08 1.82
C VAL A 627 -5.37 -15.36 1.40
N LEU A 628 -6.66 -15.24 1.09
CA LEU A 628 -7.48 -16.30 0.52
C LEU A 628 -8.50 -15.70 -0.45
N THR A 629 -8.76 -16.39 -1.57
CA THR A 629 -9.81 -16.03 -2.52
C THR A 629 -10.47 -17.30 -3.06
N VAL A 630 -11.80 -17.38 -2.99
CA VAL A 630 -12.58 -18.57 -3.35
C VAL A 630 -13.79 -18.17 -4.20
N ASP A 631 -13.90 -18.73 -5.40
CA ASP A 631 -15.10 -18.53 -6.23
C ASP A 631 -16.30 -19.35 -5.72
N CYS A 632 -17.24 -18.64 -5.11
CA CYS A 632 -18.47 -19.19 -4.55
C CYS A 632 -19.75 -18.53 -5.10
N GLY A 633 -19.65 -17.70 -6.13
CA GLY A 633 -20.80 -17.05 -6.77
C GLY A 633 -21.47 -15.94 -5.95
N GLY A 634 -20.77 -15.31 -5.00
CA GLY A 634 -21.25 -14.12 -4.27
C GLY A 634 -21.93 -14.39 -2.91
N GLY A 635 -22.10 -13.32 -2.12
CA GLY A 635 -22.35 -13.40 -0.66
C GLY A 635 -23.79 -13.37 -0.17
N HIS A 636 -24.79 -13.34 -1.05
CA HIS A 636 -26.22 -13.29 -0.66
C HIS A 636 -26.78 -14.61 -0.13
N ARG A 637 -25.93 -15.60 0.13
CA ARG A 637 -26.28 -16.95 0.59
C ARG A 637 -25.70 -17.18 1.98
N SER A 638 -26.12 -18.24 2.67
CA SER A 638 -25.53 -18.56 3.98
C SER A 638 -24.08 -19.02 3.80
N TRP A 639 -23.18 -18.40 4.57
CA TRP A 639 -21.76 -18.69 4.58
C TRP A 639 -21.18 -18.42 5.98
N ASP A 640 -20.04 -19.02 6.28
CA ASP A 640 -19.26 -18.75 7.49
C ASP A 640 -17.77 -18.99 7.21
N PHE A 641 -16.90 -18.33 7.97
CA PHE A 641 -15.46 -18.50 7.91
C PHE A 641 -14.86 -18.56 9.32
N ALA A 642 -14.04 -19.57 9.57
CA ALA A 642 -13.34 -19.73 10.83
C ALA A 642 -11.88 -20.10 10.59
N THR A 643 -11.04 -19.72 11.56
CA THR A 643 -9.64 -20.11 11.65
C THR A 643 -9.47 -21.09 12.81
N THR A 644 -8.62 -22.09 12.62
CA THR A 644 -8.22 -23.00 13.70
C THR A 644 -6.97 -22.46 14.42
N ALA A 645 -6.65 -23.04 15.59
CA ALA A 645 -5.41 -22.73 16.30
C ALA A 645 -4.13 -23.03 15.48
N SER A 646 -4.20 -23.94 14.49
CA SER A 646 -3.11 -24.22 13.55
C SER A 646 -3.04 -23.24 12.37
N LEU A 647 -3.88 -22.19 12.37
CA LEU A 647 -4.07 -21.23 11.27
C LEU A 647 -4.57 -21.88 9.98
N GLU A 648 -5.41 -22.92 10.08
CA GLU A 648 -6.19 -23.40 8.94
C GLU A 648 -7.46 -22.55 8.81
N GLY A 649 -7.65 -21.91 7.66
CA GLY A 649 -8.88 -21.21 7.31
C GLY A 649 -9.90 -22.17 6.70
N ILE A 650 -11.08 -22.24 7.31
CA ILE A 650 -12.21 -23.05 6.86
C ILE A 650 -13.32 -22.11 6.41
N PHE A 651 -13.64 -22.15 5.13
CA PHE A 651 -14.76 -21.42 4.53
C PHE A 651 -15.87 -22.39 4.15
N VAL A 652 -17.10 -22.04 4.48
CA VAL A 652 -18.29 -22.80 4.08
C VAL A 652 -19.32 -21.89 3.47
N CYS A 653 -20.00 -22.34 2.41
CA CYS A 653 -21.13 -21.60 1.84
C CYS A 653 -22.12 -22.49 1.10
N LEU A 654 -23.36 -22.02 0.98
CA LEU A 654 -24.35 -22.61 0.10
C LEU A 654 -24.13 -22.17 -1.35
N LYS A 655 -24.00 -23.13 -2.28
CA LYS A 655 -23.91 -22.88 -3.73
C LYS A 655 -24.70 -23.94 -4.48
N MET A 656 -25.72 -23.50 -5.25
CA MET A 656 -26.58 -24.37 -6.07
C MET A 656 -27.22 -25.54 -5.30
N GLY A 657 -27.72 -25.31 -4.09
CA GLY A 657 -28.34 -26.34 -3.24
C GLY A 657 -27.36 -27.32 -2.57
N LYS A 658 -26.07 -27.19 -2.86
CA LYS A 658 -24.98 -27.94 -2.23
C LYS A 658 -24.23 -27.09 -1.21
N ILE A 659 -23.53 -27.74 -0.28
CA ILE A 659 -22.61 -27.04 0.62
C ILE A 659 -21.20 -27.17 0.06
N MET A 660 -20.56 -26.03 -0.18
CA MET A 660 -19.14 -25.94 -0.49
C MET A 660 -18.37 -25.78 0.81
N LEU A 661 -17.36 -26.63 1.01
CA LEU A 661 -16.40 -26.57 2.11
C LEU A 661 -15.00 -26.36 1.51
N HIS A 662 -14.34 -25.26 1.86
CA HIS A 662 -12.97 -24.98 1.42
C HIS A 662 -12.05 -24.87 2.63
N ARG A 663 -10.89 -25.56 2.58
CA ARG A 663 -9.90 -25.56 3.66
C ARG A 663 -8.53 -25.15 3.16
N SER A 664 -7.91 -24.14 3.75
CA SER A 664 -6.54 -23.78 3.40
C SER A 664 -5.72 -23.42 4.64
N SER A 665 -4.49 -23.93 4.71
CA SER A 665 -3.48 -23.38 5.63
C SER A 665 -3.22 -21.92 5.29
N LEU A 666 -3.28 -21.06 6.30
CA LEU A 666 -2.93 -19.64 6.24
C LEU A 666 -1.62 -19.35 6.99
N LYS A 667 -1.00 -20.36 7.60
CA LYS A 667 0.17 -20.20 8.47
C LYS A 667 1.32 -19.47 7.77
N ASP A 668 1.77 -19.97 6.62
CA ASP A 668 2.89 -19.38 5.89
C ASP A 668 2.48 -18.10 5.15
N THR A 669 1.24 -18.02 4.70
CA THR A 669 0.64 -16.81 4.11
C THR A 669 0.63 -15.63 5.09
N LEU A 670 0.30 -15.87 6.36
CA LEU A 670 0.22 -14.84 7.40
C LEU A 670 1.57 -14.53 8.04
N ARG A 671 2.43 -15.54 8.25
CA ARG A 671 3.70 -15.36 8.98
C ARG A 671 4.91 -15.11 8.07
N ASN A 672 4.93 -15.70 6.88
CA ASN A 672 6.15 -15.96 6.11
C ASN A 672 6.02 -15.56 4.63
N SER A 673 5.12 -14.63 4.28
CA SER A 673 4.85 -14.28 2.88
C SER A 673 4.99 -12.80 2.54
N CYS A 674 5.10 -11.88 3.51
CA CYS A 674 5.31 -10.46 3.24
C CYS A 674 6.57 -10.00 3.97
N ILE A 675 7.66 -9.81 3.22
CA ILE A 675 8.92 -9.27 3.77
C ILE A 675 8.71 -7.81 4.12
N ARG A 676 8.07 -7.06 3.21
CA ARG A 676 7.85 -5.63 3.35
C ARG A 676 6.60 -5.20 2.60
N ALA A 677 5.70 -4.52 3.30
CA ALA A 677 4.52 -3.87 2.72
C ALA A 677 4.90 -2.54 2.04
N PRO A 678 4.13 -2.08 1.03
CA PRO A 678 4.47 -0.86 0.32
C PRO A 678 4.19 0.38 1.17
N LEU A 679 4.93 1.46 0.91
CA LEU A 679 4.65 2.77 1.50
C LEU A 679 3.44 3.42 0.82
N HIS A 680 3.55 3.67 -0.48
CA HIS A 680 2.49 4.12 -1.39
C HIS A 680 2.49 3.26 -2.64
N LYS A 681 1.34 3.15 -3.28
CA LYS A 681 1.13 2.30 -4.48
C LYS A 681 1.49 3.03 -5.78
N LYS A 682 1.51 4.36 -5.71
CA LYS A 682 1.75 5.31 -6.80
C LYS A 682 2.64 6.44 -6.30
N LYS A 683 2.89 7.42 -7.17
CA LYS A 683 3.61 8.65 -6.88
C LYS A 683 3.09 9.34 -5.62
N ILE A 684 4.02 9.69 -4.73
CA ILE A 684 3.82 10.57 -3.58
C ILE A 684 3.91 12.00 -4.09
N SER A 685 2.82 12.76 -3.92
CA SER A 685 2.65 14.12 -4.41
C SER A 685 2.91 15.18 -3.35
N ALA A 686 2.81 14.81 -2.06
CA ALA A 686 2.97 15.72 -0.94
C ALA A 686 3.67 15.05 0.24
N ILE A 687 4.52 15.82 0.91
CA ILE A 687 5.21 15.41 2.14
C ILE A 687 5.30 16.60 3.10
N CYS A 688 5.15 16.34 4.40
CA CYS A 688 5.41 17.34 5.43
C CYS A 688 5.95 16.70 6.72
N HIS A 689 6.75 17.46 7.47
CA HIS A 689 7.17 17.09 8.83
C HIS A 689 6.02 17.37 9.81
N LEU A 690 5.67 16.37 10.61
CA LEU A 690 4.60 16.48 11.62
C LEU A 690 5.13 17.00 12.96
N GLY A 691 6.35 16.60 13.32
CA GLY A 691 6.99 16.93 14.57
C GLY A 691 7.93 15.83 15.05
N ASN A 692 8.62 16.11 16.15
CA ASN A 692 9.48 15.16 16.83
C ASN A 692 8.82 14.71 18.15
N GLU A 693 9.06 13.47 18.57
CA GLU A 693 8.61 13.00 19.89
C GLU A 693 9.37 13.74 20.99
N GLU A 694 8.65 14.34 21.94
CA GLU A 694 9.26 15.08 23.04
C GLU A 694 9.95 14.11 24.03
N ARG A 695 11.21 14.39 24.38
CA ARG A 695 11.98 13.56 25.31
C ARG A 695 11.54 13.82 26.76
N SER A 696 11.22 12.76 27.49
CA SER A 696 11.26 12.81 28.96
C SER A 696 12.72 13.03 29.42
N PRO A 697 12.98 13.95 30.36
CA PRO A 697 14.32 14.18 30.90
C PRO A 697 14.91 12.87 31.45
N GLY A 698 16.06 12.43 30.95
CA GLY A 698 16.77 11.22 31.42
C GLY A 698 16.53 9.93 30.61
N SER A 699 15.71 9.96 29.55
CA SER A 699 15.53 8.78 28.68
C SER A 699 16.69 8.60 27.70
N THR A 700 17.22 7.37 27.60
CA THR A 700 18.24 6.96 26.62
C THR A 700 17.65 6.65 25.23
N THR A 701 16.37 6.94 25.00
CA THR A 701 15.68 6.60 23.75
C THR A 701 16.11 7.48 22.58
N VAL A 702 16.28 6.83 21.43
CA VAL A 702 16.66 7.45 20.15
C VAL A 702 15.59 8.46 19.72
N PRO A 703 15.95 9.69 19.29
CA PRO A 703 14.99 10.70 18.89
C PRO A 703 14.19 10.23 17.66
N GLN A 704 12.87 10.44 17.69
CA GLN A 704 11.94 10.01 16.65
C GLN A 704 11.31 11.22 15.99
N ALA A 705 11.30 11.22 14.66
CA ALA A 705 10.58 12.20 13.86
C ALA A 705 9.35 11.54 13.22
N TYR A 706 8.29 12.31 13.03
CA TYR A 706 7.10 11.88 12.31
C TYR A 706 6.95 12.69 11.03
N ILE A 707 6.76 12.00 9.92
CA ILE A 707 6.50 12.59 8.61
C ILE A 707 5.16 12.09 8.08
N VAL A 708 4.51 12.91 7.27
CA VAL A 708 3.27 12.55 6.59
C VAL A 708 3.51 12.59 5.09
N THR A 709 3.14 11.52 4.40
CA THR A 709 3.20 11.41 2.93
C THR A 709 1.81 11.17 2.37
N ALA A 710 1.50 11.76 1.23
CA ALA A 710 0.25 11.52 0.52
C ALA A 710 0.49 11.50 -1.00
N GLY A 711 -0.35 10.76 -1.72
CA GLY A 711 -0.10 10.49 -3.13
C GLY A 711 -1.33 10.28 -4.00
N GLU A 712 -1.05 9.79 -5.21
CA GLU A 712 -2.06 9.46 -6.21
C GLU A 712 -2.82 8.16 -5.93
N ASP A 713 -2.47 7.47 -4.85
CA ASP A 713 -3.18 6.31 -4.33
C ASP A 713 -4.29 6.66 -3.33
N ASN A 714 -4.58 7.96 -3.16
CA ASN A 714 -5.63 8.52 -2.32
C ASN A 714 -5.45 8.26 -0.81
N ILE A 715 -4.27 7.79 -0.40
CA ILE A 715 -3.96 7.46 0.99
C ILE A 715 -3.00 8.51 1.55
N ILE A 716 -3.21 8.86 2.82
CA ILE A 716 -2.25 9.64 3.60
C ILE A 716 -1.59 8.68 4.60
N THR A 717 -0.28 8.61 4.62
CA THR A 717 0.49 7.72 5.50
C THR A 717 1.32 8.55 6.47
N VAL A 718 1.08 8.37 7.77
CA VAL A 718 1.94 8.89 8.83
C VAL A 718 3.02 7.85 9.12
N SER A 719 4.27 8.28 9.08
CA SER A 719 5.45 7.45 9.24
C SER A 719 6.32 7.92 10.38
N GLN A 720 6.76 6.98 11.20
CA GLN A 720 7.81 7.17 12.18
C GLN A 720 9.17 6.97 11.51
N VAL A 721 10.08 7.91 11.77
CA VAL A 721 11.47 7.90 11.31
C VAL A 721 12.38 7.84 12.52
N THR A 722 13.18 6.77 12.58
CA THR A 722 14.12 6.51 13.69
C THR A 722 15.51 6.31 13.11
N GLN A 723 16.50 7.05 13.63
CA GLN A 723 17.89 6.92 13.21
C GLN A 723 18.73 6.29 14.33
N GLU A 724 19.20 5.07 14.10
CA GLU A 724 20.14 4.38 14.99
C GLU A 724 21.54 4.40 14.35
N LYS A 725 22.47 5.18 14.93
CA LYS A 725 23.80 5.41 14.34
C LYS A 725 23.68 5.92 12.89
N SER A 726 24.23 5.20 11.91
CA SER A 726 24.13 5.51 10.48
C SER A 726 22.87 4.93 9.80
N ASN A 727 22.14 4.04 10.46
CA ASN A 727 20.98 3.37 9.86
C ASN A 727 19.69 4.14 10.19
N LEU A 728 19.03 4.62 9.15
CA LEU A 728 17.71 5.22 9.26
C LEU A 728 16.63 4.20 8.90
N THR A 729 15.61 4.11 9.75
CA THR A 729 14.46 3.24 9.55
C THR A 729 13.18 4.06 9.46
N GLN A 730 12.29 3.63 8.58
CA GLN A 730 10.96 4.23 8.41
C GLN A 730 9.90 3.15 8.59
N LYS A 731 8.91 3.44 9.45
CA LYS A 731 7.77 2.58 9.73
C LYS A 731 6.47 3.36 9.56
N ALA A 732 5.56 2.86 8.73
CA ALA A 732 4.21 3.41 8.64
C ALA A 732 3.45 3.07 9.93
N VAL A 733 2.96 4.10 10.62
CA VAL A 733 2.25 3.96 11.91
C VAL A 733 0.74 4.14 11.76
N CYS A 734 0.30 5.01 10.85
CA CYS A 734 -1.11 5.28 10.63
C CYS A 734 -1.37 5.53 9.14
N ARG A 735 -2.50 5.03 8.63
CA ARG A 735 -3.01 5.36 7.29
C ARG A 735 -4.38 6.01 7.44
N LEU A 736 -4.54 7.17 6.84
CA LEU A 736 -5.78 7.94 6.85
C LEU A 736 -6.46 7.77 5.49
N HIS A 737 -7.70 7.29 5.51
CA HIS A 737 -8.54 7.08 4.33
C HIS A 737 -9.70 8.08 4.35
N GLY A 738 -10.09 8.59 3.19
CA GLY A 738 -11.22 9.52 3.07
C GLY A 738 -11.21 10.32 1.77
N HIS A 739 -10.02 10.52 1.20
CA HIS A 739 -9.90 11.12 -0.13
C HIS A 739 -10.42 10.18 -1.21
N ILE A 740 -11.30 10.69 -2.07
CA ILE A 740 -11.89 9.94 -3.19
C ILE A 740 -11.06 10.05 -4.48
N SER A 741 -10.01 10.87 -4.46
CA SER A 741 -9.10 11.12 -5.58
C SER A 741 -7.71 11.50 -5.03
N SER A 742 -6.76 11.78 -5.92
CA SER A 742 -5.37 12.04 -5.55
C SER A 742 -5.26 13.21 -4.57
N VAL A 743 -4.50 13.02 -3.50
CA VAL A 743 -4.08 14.13 -2.63
C VAL A 743 -2.99 14.91 -3.35
N LYS A 744 -3.01 16.24 -3.31
CA LYS A 744 -2.04 17.11 -4.00
C LYS A 744 -1.18 17.93 -3.05
N ALA A 745 -1.70 18.30 -1.88
CA ALA A 745 -0.94 19.04 -0.89
C ALA A 745 -1.35 18.71 0.55
N LEU A 746 -0.42 18.96 1.46
CA LEU A 746 -0.56 18.78 2.90
C LEU A 746 -0.02 20.03 3.61
N ALA A 747 -0.69 20.46 4.68
CA ALA A 747 -0.18 21.50 5.55
C ALA A 747 -0.48 21.17 7.02
N VAL A 748 0.46 21.50 7.90
CA VAL A 748 0.38 21.18 9.33
C VAL A 748 0.44 22.46 10.14
N CYS A 749 -0.43 22.57 11.15
CA CYS A 749 -0.40 23.61 12.17
C CYS A 749 -0.28 22.97 13.56
N LYS A 750 0.59 23.51 14.40
CA LYS A 750 0.63 23.22 15.84
C LYS A 750 -0.22 24.28 16.55
N ALA A 751 -1.30 23.86 17.20
CA ALA A 751 -2.16 24.77 17.94
C ALA A 751 -1.61 25.03 19.34
N SER A 752 -1.84 26.22 19.88
CA SER A 752 -1.29 26.66 21.17
C SER A 752 -1.86 25.92 22.38
N ASN A 753 -3.14 25.51 22.31
CA ASN A 753 -3.90 24.92 23.42
C ASN A 753 -4.08 23.39 23.32
N LEU A 754 -3.39 22.73 22.40
CA LEU A 754 -3.44 21.27 22.23
C LEU A 754 -2.28 20.58 22.94
N GLU A 755 -2.35 19.25 23.08
CA GLU A 755 -1.21 18.50 23.60
C GLU A 755 0.05 18.74 22.73
N PRO A 756 1.27 18.71 23.29
CA PRO A 756 2.47 18.99 22.52
C PRO A 756 2.70 18.06 21.32
N SER A 757 2.11 16.86 21.33
CA SER A 757 2.13 15.91 20.20
C SER A 757 0.99 16.11 19.19
N GLU A 758 -0.06 16.87 19.52
CA GLU A 758 -1.22 17.07 18.66
C GLU A 758 -0.95 18.08 17.56
N ARG A 759 -1.41 17.75 16.35
CA ARG A 759 -1.29 18.60 15.18
C ARG A 759 -2.60 18.62 14.41
N LEU A 760 -2.92 19.78 13.86
CA LEU A 760 -3.98 19.93 12.87
C LEU A 760 -3.35 19.77 11.48
N LEU A 761 -3.79 18.77 10.74
CA LEU A 761 -3.32 18.47 9.39
C LEU A 761 -4.44 18.78 8.39
N ALA A 762 -4.19 19.66 7.45
CA ALA A 762 -5.04 19.87 6.29
C ALA A 762 -4.51 19.07 5.10
N SER A 763 -5.42 18.42 4.38
CA SER A 763 -5.10 17.67 3.17
C SER A 763 -6.07 18.03 2.06
N VAL A 764 -5.55 18.32 0.87
CA VAL A 764 -6.36 18.78 -0.26
C VAL A 764 -5.98 18.08 -1.56
N GLY A 765 -6.90 18.02 -2.52
CA GLY A 765 -6.59 17.43 -3.82
C GLY A 765 -7.74 17.41 -4.82
N GLY A 766 -7.90 16.25 -5.47
CA GLY A 766 -8.88 16.04 -6.52
C GLY A 766 -10.33 16.28 -6.09
N ARG A 767 -11.20 16.66 -7.03
CA ARG A 767 -12.63 16.96 -6.80
C ARG A 767 -12.88 18.05 -5.75
N ALA A 768 -11.93 18.99 -5.65
CA ALA A 768 -11.92 20.09 -4.68
C ALA A 768 -12.32 19.62 -3.27
N GLN A 769 -11.72 18.48 -2.85
CA GLN A 769 -11.91 17.90 -1.53
C GLN A 769 -10.83 18.41 -0.59
N MET A 770 -11.24 18.77 0.62
CA MET A 770 -10.36 19.10 1.74
C MET A 770 -10.79 18.30 2.96
N ILE A 771 -9.83 17.65 3.63
CA ILE A 771 -10.09 16.95 4.89
C ILE A 771 -9.15 17.51 5.96
N LEU A 772 -9.72 17.86 7.11
CA LEU A 772 -8.99 18.27 8.32
C LEU A 772 -8.87 17.09 9.26
N TRP A 773 -7.66 16.86 9.76
CA TRP A 773 -7.33 15.77 10.65
C TRP A 773 -6.69 16.29 11.93
N LYS A 774 -7.09 15.72 13.07
CA LYS A 774 -6.28 15.75 14.28
C LYS A 774 -5.38 14.54 14.28
N VAL A 775 -4.07 14.74 14.29
CA VAL A 775 -3.07 13.67 14.24
C VAL A 775 -2.04 13.84 15.36
N GLN A 776 -1.56 12.71 15.89
CA GLN A 776 -0.54 12.69 16.94
C GLN A 776 0.84 12.43 16.34
N ALA A 777 1.81 13.27 16.67
CA ALA A 777 3.25 13.04 16.45
C ALA A 777 3.83 12.13 17.55
N SER A 778 3.21 10.95 17.75
CA SER A 778 3.62 9.98 18.76
C SER A 778 3.21 8.56 18.36
N LYS A 779 3.61 7.56 19.15
CA LYS A 779 3.19 6.15 18.97
C LYS A 779 1.68 5.94 19.05
N ARG A 780 0.93 6.89 19.66
CA ARG A 780 -0.54 6.88 19.76
C ARG A 780 -1.26 7.30 18.48
N CYS A 781 -0.52 7.63 17.41
CA CYS A 781 -1.08 8.11 16.15
C CYS A 781 -2.17 7.18 15.57
N SER A 782 -1.99 5.86 15.61
CA SER A 782 -2.98 4.92 15.06
C SER A 782 -4.28 4.86 15.87
N SER A 783 -4.24 5.03 17.19
CA SER A 783 -5.43 4.89 18.03
C SER A 783 -6.19 6.22 18.21
N GLU A 784 -5.51 7.36 18.14
CA GLU A 784 -6.09 8.66 18.53
C GLU A 784 -6.33 9.64 17.36
N SER A 785 -5.82 9.36 16.16
CA SER A 785 -6.04 10.26 15.02
C SER A 785 -7.52 10.32 14.60
N GLU A 786 -8.00 11.51 14.28
CA GLU A 786 -9.42 11.80 14.07
C GLU A 786 -9.63 12.64 12.80
N GLU A 787 -10.63 12.28 12.02
CA GLU A 787 -11.19 13.07 10.92
C GLU A 787 -12.14 14.11 11.53
N LEU A 788 -11.75 15.38 11.49
CA LEU A 788 -12.53 16.47 12.08
C LEU A 788 -13.60 16.98 11.11
N LEU A 789 -13.25 17.03 9.82
CA LEU A 789 -14.08 17.63 8.79
C LEU A 789 -13.72 17.09 7.41
N ASN A 790 -14.73 16.85 6.58
CA ASN A 790 -14.59 16.50 5.17
C ASN A 790 -15.41 17.47 4.30
N HIS A 791 -14.73 18.43 3.69
CA HIS A 791 -15.32 19.51 2.89
C HIS A 791 -15.16 19.26 1.39
N HIS A 792 -16.22 19.49 0.64
CA HIS A 792 -16.20 19.53 -0.82
C HIS A 792 -16.71 20.88 -1.32
N LEU A 793 -16.09 21.44 -2.35
CA LEU A 793 -16.53 22.74 -2.88
C LEU A 793 -18.03 22.75 -3.30
N TRP A 794 -18.54 21.65 -3.85
CA TRP A 794 -19.94 21.52 -4.28
C TRP A 794 -20.93 21.15 -3.15
N SER A 795 -20.47 20.83 -1.93
CA SER A 795 -21.40 20.55 -0.81
C SER A 795 -22.14 21.81 -0.33
N LEU A 796 -21.65 23.00 -0.69
CA LEU A 796 -22.31 24.29 -0.45
C LEU A 796 -23.60 24.50 -1.27
N ASP A 797 -23.79 23.73 -2.35
CA ASP A 797 -24.95 23.88 -3.26
C ASP A 797 -26.22 23.21 -2.72
N LYS A 798 -26.12 22.24 -1.79
CA LYS A 798 -27.28 21.47 -1.30
C LYS A 798 -28.19 22.26 -0.36
N GLY A 799 -27.67 23.28 0.33
CA GLY A 799 -28.45 24.18 1.18
C GLY A 799 -29.05 25.39 0.45
N CYS A 800 -28.55 25.70 -0.76
CA CYS A 800 -28.81 26.97 -1.45
C CYS A 800 -29.84 26.88 -2.59
N GLN A 801 -30.88 26.05 -2.46
CA GLN A 801 -32.03 26.12 -3.38
C GLN A 801 -32.97 27.32 -3.13
N ARG A 802 -32.68 28.23 -2.19
CA ARG A 802 -33.61 29.32 -1.83
C ARG A 802 -33.14 30.77 -2.03
N HIS A 803 -31.87 31.07 -2.26
CA HIS A 803 -31.46 32.45 -2.55
C HIS A 803 -30.47 32.55 -3.70
N PHE A 804 -30.97 33.04 -4.83
CA PHE A 804 -30.19 33.44 -5.99
C PHE A 804 -29.25 34.60 -5.64
N LYS A 805 -27.95 34.30 -5.61
CA LYS A 805 -26.87 35.08 -6.23
C LYS A 805 -25.67 34.14 -6.46
N ALA A 806 -25.74 33.41 -7.57
CA ALA A 806 -24.66 32.76 -8.32
C ALA A 806 -23.38 32.36 -7.56
N PHE A 807 -23.33 31.12 -7.05
CA PHE A 807 -22.09 30.34 -7.06
C PHE A 807 -22.15 29.41 -8.27
N PRO A 808 -21.47 29.71 -9.38
CA PRO A 808 -21.24 28.70 -10.38
C PRO A 808 -19.98 27.95 -9.94
N ALA A 809 -20.12 26.85 -9.20
CA ALA A 809 -19.09 25.81 -9.23
C ALA A 809 -19.09 25.24 -10.66
N LYS A 810 -18.40 25.93 -11.59
CA LYS A 810 -18.46 25.65 -13.04
C LYS A 810 -17.90 24.29 -13.41
N ASP A 811 -17.16 23.61 -12.52
CA ASP A 811 -16.49 22.37 -12.86
C ASP A 811 -16.41 21.37 -11.68
N PRO A 812 -17.14 20.24 -11.72
CA PRO A 812 -16.96 19.14 -10.75
C PRO A 812 -15.56 18.50 -10.79
N LEU A 813 -14.72 18.88 -11.76
CA LEU A 813 -13.33 18.45 -11.91
C LEU A 813 -12.31 19.42 -11.30
N ALA A 814 -12.76 20.51 -10.66
CA ALA A 814 -11.86 21.42 -9.97
C ALA A 814 -11.00 20.68 -8.92
N ARG A 815 -9.76 21.11 -8.74
CA ARG A 815 -8.79 20.52 -7.81
C ARG A 815 -8.22 21.61 -6.93
N TYR A 816 -8.13 21.34 -5.64
CA TYR A 816 -7.26 22.13 -4.77
C TYR A 816 -5.82 21.69 -5.04
N MET A 817 -4.99 22.65 -5.43
CA MET A 817 -3.62 22.41 -5.88
C MET A 817 -2.62 22.53 -4.74
N ASP A 818 -2.85 23.47 -3.82
CA ASP A 818 -2.02 23.67 -2.64
C ASP A 818 -2.83 24.22 -1.46
N VAL A 819 -2.30 24.08 -0.25
CA VAL A 819 -2.96 24.51 0.99
C VAL A 819 -1.94 25.02 2.00
N CYS A 820 -2.30 26.07 2.73
CA CYS A 820 -1.61 26.47 3.94
C CYS A 820 -2.61 26.66 5.09
N ILE A 821 -2.21 26.33 6.31
CA ILE A 821 -3.05 26.43 7.51
C ILE A 821 -2.26 27.07 8.65
N TRP A 822 -2.91 27.95 9.40
CA TRP A 822 -2.33 28.59 10.59
C TRP A 822 -3.41 28.88 11.64
N GLU A 823 -2.97 29.06 12.87
CA GLU A 823 -3.79 29.52 13.98
C GLU A 823 -3.79 31.06 14.00
N GLU A 824 -4.97 31.66 13.90
CA GLU A 824 -5.15 33.13 13.93
C GLU A 824 -5.33 33.60 15.37
N GLU A 825 -6.23 32.91 16.09
CA GLU A 825 -6.48 33.04 17.53
C GLU A 825 -6.52 31.63 18.13
N PRO A 826 -6.36 31.44 19.45
CA PRO A 826 -6.33 30.10 20.05
C PRO A 826 -7.57 29.28 19.68
N LEU A 827 -7.36 28.12 19.05
CA LEU A 827 -8.39 27.21 18.51
C LEU A 827 -9.23 27.75 17.31
N GLU A 828 -8.85 28.90 16.76
CA GLU A 828 -9.42 29.49 15.54
C GLU A 828 -8.38 29.46 14.42
N PHE A 829 -8.69 28.70 13.38
CA PHE A 829 -7.78 28.43 12.28
C PHE A 829 -8.22 29.15 11.01
N ARG A 830 -7.24 29.47 10.20
CA ARG A 830 -7.41 29.95 8.84
C ARG A 830 -6.73 29.00 7.89
N ILE A 831 -7.42 28.71 6.79
CA ILE A 831 -6.94 27.76 5.78
C ILE A 831 -7.04 28.45 4.43
N ALA A 832 -5.91 28.70 3.77
CA ALA A 832 -5.92 29.21 2.40
C ALA A 832 -5.60 28.08 1.43
N THR A 833 -6.33 28.04 0.32
CA THR A 833 -6.09 27.08 -0.77
C THR A 833 -6.20 27.77 -2.11
N VAL A 834 -5.38 27.29 -3.04
CA VAL A 834 -5.42 27.68 -4.44
C VAL A 834 -5.88 26.51 -5.28
N ALA A 835 -6.60 26.81 -6.35
CA ALA A 835 -7.32 25.79 -7.10
C ALA A 835 -7.08 25.87 -8.61
N SER A 836 -7.34 24.76 -9.29
CA SER A 836 -7.23 24.65 -10.74
C SER A 836 -8.27 25.46 -11.51
N ASP A 837 -9.30 25.93 -10.80
CA ASP A 837 -10.33 26.81 -11.33
C ASP A 837 -9.97 28.30 -11.23
N THR A 838 -8.71 28.63 -10.92
CA THR A 838 -8.11 29.99 -10.88
C THR A 838 -8.45 30.84 -9.64
N TYR A 839 -9.07 30.24 -8.62
CA TYR A 839 -9.45 30.96 -7.41
C TYR A 839 -8.45 30.76 -6.26
N LEU A 840 -8.26 31.84 -5.49
CA LEU A 840 -7.72 31.81 -4.13
C LEU A 840 -8.90 31.82 -3.15
N ARG A 841 -8.94 30.85 -2.23
CA ARG A 841 -9.98 30.73 -1.21
C ARG A 841 -9.37 30.72 0.18
N VAL A 842 -10.00 31.42 1.11
CA VAL A 842 -9.64 31.41 2.53
C VAL A 842 -10.84 30.98 3.35
N PHE A 843 -10.64 29.99 4.19
CA PHE A 843 -11.64 29.42 5.09
C PHE A 843 -11.31 29.73 6.54
N GLY A 844 -12.35 29.88 7.35
CA GLY A 844 -12.28 29.90 8.81
C GLY A 844 -12.73 28.55 9.37
N TYR A 845 -12.00 28.04 10.35
CA TYR A 845 -12.36 26.82 11.06
C TYR A 845 -12.14 27.02 12.56
N SER A 846 -13.22 26.89 13.33
CA SER A 846 -13.15 26.77 14.78
C SER A 846 -13.19 25.30 15.17
N TRP A 847 -12.44 24.89 16.19
CA TRP A 847 -12.35 23.49 16.61
C TRP A 847 -13.70 22.80 16.89
N LYS A 848 -14.76 23.57 17.18
CA LYS A 848 -16.12 23.07 17.46
C LYS A 848 -17.16 23.40 16.38
N GLU A 849 -16.82 24.21 15.40
CA GLU A 849 -17.76 24.66 14.38
C GLU A 849 -17.42 24.08 13.00
N ASP A 850 -18.38 24.17 12.09
CA ASP A 850 -18.14 23.83 10.69
C ASP A 850 -17.22 24.85 10.02
N ILE A 851 -16.59 24.43 8.93
CA ILE A 851 -15.77 25.33 8.12
C ILE A 851 -16.63 26.38 7.43
N THR A 852 -16.14 27.62 7.41
CA THR A 852 -16.80 28.73 6.72
C THR A 852 -15.88 29.30 5.65
N LEU A 853 -16.44 29.60 4.47
CA LEU A 853 -15.71 30.30 3.42
C LEU A 853 -15.71 31.80 3.73
N LEU A 854 -14.54 32.36 4.02
CA LEU A 854 -14.38 33.77 4.37
C LEU A 854 -14.13 34.63 3.13
N VAL A 855 -13.28 34.14 2.22
CA VAL A 855 -12.81 34.87 1.05
C VAL A 855 -12.77 33.92 -0.16
N SER A 856 -13.20 34.40 -1.32
CA SER A 856 -13.02 33.71 -2.61
C SER A 856 -12.74 34.74 -3.71
N ILE A 857 -11.52 34.75 -4.23
CA ILE A 857 -11.04 35.74 -5.22
C ILE A 857 -10.67 35.02 -6.51
N ALA A 858 -11.21 35.48 -7.64
CA ALA A 858 -10.76 35.07 -8.97
C ALA A 858 -9.43 35.79 -9.27
N VAL A 859 -8.36 35.04 -9.50
CA VAL A 859 -7.01 35.61 -9.64
C VAL A 859 -6.64 35.89 -11.10
N GLY A 860 -7.26 35.19 -12.06
CA GLY A 860 -6.98 35.34 -13.48
C GLY A 860 -7.56 34.18 -14.28
N GLU A 861 -6.94 33.87 -15.42
CA GLU A 861 -7.37 32.78 -16.32
C GLU A 861 -6.51 31.52 -16.22
N HIS A 862 -5.48 31.54 -15.35
CA HIS A 862 -4.49 30.48 -15.23
C HIS A 862 -4.60 29.74 -13.89
N CYS A 863 -4.33 28.43 -13.93
CA CYS A 863 -4.27 27.58 -12.75
C CYS A 863 -3.24 28.09 -11.74
N LEU A 864 -3.59 28.09 -10.46
CA LEU A 864 -2.69 28.42 -9.37
C LEU A 864 -2.10 27.14 -8.77
N PHE A 865 -0.80 27.12 -8.52
CA PHE A 865 -0.06 25.93 -8.09
C PHE A 865 0.42 25.98 -6.65
N LYS A 866 0.77 27.16 -6.13
CA LYS A 866 1.34 27.30 -4.78
C LYS A 866 0.68 28.41 -3.98
N VAL A 867 0.51 28.17 -2.68
CA VAL A 867 0.08 29.17 -1.70
C VAL A 867 0.88 29.06 -0.42
N LEU A 868 1.42 30.18 0.04
CA LEU A 868 2.14 30.26 1.31
C LEU A 868 1.62 31.45 2.12
N ARG A 869 1.85 31.38 3.43
CA ARG A 869 1.50 32.43 4.38
C ARG A 869 2.71 32.82 5.22
N THR A 870 2.87 34.12 5.44
CA THR A 870 3.76 34.67 6.47
C THR A 870 3.05 35.77 7.28
N GLU A 871 3.57 36.09 8.46
CA GLU A 871 3.00 37.14 9.33
C GLU A 871 3.47 38.53 8.89
N LEU A 872 2.56 39.49 8.91
CA LEU A 872 2.89 40.91 8.84
C LEU A 872 2.81 41.50 10.24
N VAL A 873 3.90 42.14 10.66
CA VAL A 873 3.96 42.88 11.93
C VAL A 873 3.31 44.26 11.71
N THR A 874 2.00 44.26 11.49
CA THR A 874 1.17 45.47 11.37
C THR A 874 0.25 45.61 12.57
N ARG A 875 -0.30 46.82 12.80
CA ARG A 875 -1.40 47.05 13.75
C ARG A 875 -2.62 47.56 12.97
N PRO A 876 -3.71 46.79 12.82
CA PRO A 876 -3.96 45.44 13.36
C PRO A 876 -3.11 44.34 12.70
N LYS A 877 -3.01 43.17 13.34
CA LYS A 877 -2.24 42.01 12.86
C LYS A 877 -2.80 41.58 11.50
N SER A 878 -1.93 41.41 10.51
CA SER A 878 -2.34 40.94 9.17
C SER A 878 -1.44 39.80 8.70
N SER A 879 -1.93 39.02 7.75
CA SER A 879 -1.17 37.94 7.12
C SER A 879 -0.85 38.31 5.68
N LEU A 880 0.35 37.97 5.22
CA LEU A 880 0.74 38.07 3.82
C LEU A 880 0.61 36.68 3.19
N LEU A 881 -0.21 36.55 2.15
CA LEU A 881 -0.29 35.35 1.34
C LEU A 881 0.50 35.55 0.05
N LEU A 882 1.26 34.54 -0.35
CA LEU A 882 1.96 34.51 -1.63
C LEU A 882 1.35 33.42 -2.50
N THR A 883 1.09 33.72 -3.76
CA THR A 883 0.63 32.72 -4.72
C THR A 883 1.47 32.69 -5.98
N GLY A 884 1.70 31.47 -6.48
CA GLY A 884 2.35 31.20 -7.75
C GLY A 884 1.43 30.37 -8.65
N GLY A 885 1.40 30.68 -9.94
CA GLY A 885 0.54 30.00 -10.91
C GLY A 885 1.27 29.58 -12.18
N ASN A 886 0.51 29.01 -13.12
CA ASN A 886 1.00 28.51 -14.40
C ASN A 886 1.50 29.62 -15.35
N ASP A 887 1.28 30.88 -15.00
CA ASP A 887 1.68 32.05 -15.77
C ASP A 887 3.04 32.65 -15.37
N GLY A 888 3.73 32.02 -14.41
CA GLY A 888 5.03 32.48 -13.92
C GLY A 888 4.98 33.75 -13.08
N MET A 889 3.79 34.14 -12.63
CA MET A 889 3.56 35.35 -11.84
C MET A 889 3.53 35.02 -10.34
N LEU A 890 4.38 35.73 -9.58
CA LEU A 890 4.40 35.75 -8.12
C LEU A 890 3.51 36.90 -7.63
N ARG A 891 2.52 36.58 -6.78
CA ARG A 891 1.52 37.55 -6.31
C ARG A 891 1.54 37.67 -4.80
N PHE A 892 1.38 38.91 -4.32
CA PHE A 892 1.38 39.25 -2.90
C PHE A 892 0.00 39.74 -2.48
N TRP A 893 -0.59 39.09 -1.48
CA TRP A 893 -1.93 39.40 -0.98
C TRP A 893 -1.88 39.75 0.49
N GLN A 894 -2.51 40.84 0.89
CA GLN A 894 -2.71 41.17 2.29
C GLN A 894 -4.07 40.65 2.75
N LEU A 895 -4.06 39.79 3.76
CA LEU A 895 -5.23 39.30 4.45
C LEU A 895 -5.37 40.00 5.80
N ARG A 896 -6.48 40.71 6.01
CA ARG A 896 -6.81 41.37 7.27
C ARG A 896 -7.99 40.67 7.94
N GLY A 897 -7.88 40.46 9.25
CA GLY A 897 -8.97 39.95 10.07
C GLY A 897 -10.17 40.90 10.09
N ALA A 898 -11.32 40.40 10.51
CA ALA A 898 -12.54 41.19 10.66
C ALA A 898 -12.36 42.23 11.78
N ASP A 899 -12.41 43.52 11.45
CA ASP A 899 -12.42 44.62 12.41
C ASP A 899 -13.87 44.98 12.82
N GLU A 900 -14.07 45.48 14.04
CA GLU A 900 -15.37 45.94 14.56
C GLU A 900 -16.02 47.05 13.70
N LYS A 901 -15.23 47.74 12.88
CA LYS A 901 -15.68 48.86 12.02
C LYS A 901 -16.19 48.42 10.64
N ASP A 902 -15.83 47.23 10.15
CA ASP A 902 -16.06 46.78 8.76
C ASP A 902 -17.08 45.62 8.67
N GLU A 903 -18.17 45.71 9.43
CA GLU A 903 -19.30 44.76 9.41
C GLU A 903 -18.92 43.27 9.60
N GLY A 904 -17.74 42.98 10.16
CA GLY A 904 -17.28 41.63 10.46
C GLY A 904 -16.74 40.83 9.26
N ARG A 905 -16.36 41.46 8.14
CA ARG A 905 -15.85 40.75 6.94
C ARG A 905 -14.33 40.69 6.90
N THR A 906 -13.79 39.49 6.64
CA THR A 906 -12.37 39.29 6.32
C THR A 906 -12.06 39.86 4.93
N GLU A 907 -11.10 40.79 4.84
CA GLU A 907 -10.68 41.38 3.57
C GLU A 907 -9.37 40.75 3.10
N CYS A 908 -9.29 40.42 1.82
CA CYS A 908 -8.06 39.98 1.18
C CYS A 908 -7.83 40.81 -0.10
N ARG A 909 -6.73 41.56 -0.12
CA ARG A 909 -6.40 42.52 -1.17
C ARG A 909 -5.10 42.14 -1.86
N LEU A 910 -5.08 42.17 -3.19
CA LEU A 910 -3.84 42.08 -3.96
C LEU A 910 -3.02 43.35 -3.74
N LEU A 911 -1.78 43.19 -3.27
CA LEU A 911 -0.81 44.27 -3.16
C LEU A 911 -0.12 44.47 -4.51
N ASP A 912 0.57 43.44 -4.99
CA ASP A 912 1.37 43.51 -6.22
C ASP A 912 1.55 42.15 -6.89
N THR A 913 2.00 42.18 -8.15
CA THR A 913 2.29 41.01 -8.98
C THR A 913 3.59 41.19 -9.75
N PHE A 914 4.47 40.18 -9.70
CA PHE A 914 5.76 40.19 -10.38
C PHE A 914 5.90 38.98 -11.30
N ARG A 915 6.30 39.19 -12.55
CA ARG A 915 6.67 38.08 -13.44
C ARG A 915 8.07 37.61 -13.08
N ARG A 916 8.20 36.36 -12.60
CA ARG A 916 9.48 35.77 -12.24
C ARG A 916 9.91 34.69 -13.22
N HIS A 917 8.98 33.84 -13.62
CA HIS A 917 9.26 32.73 -14.50
C HIS A 917 8.65 32.93 -15.89
N GLN A 918 9.23 32.25 -16.88
CA GLN A 918 8.67 32.18 -18.23
C GLN A 918 7.39 31.33 -18.24
N SER A 919 7.37 30.26 -17.43
CA SER A 919 6.29 29.27 -17.26
C SER A 919 5.88 29.16 -15.77
N GLY A 920 5.14 28.13 -15.39
CA GLY A 920 4.54 27.99 -14.07
C GLY A 920 5.52 27.97 -12.89
N ILE A 921 5.09 28.52 -11.75
CA ILE A 921 5.81 28.45 -10.47
C ILE A 921 5.36 27.19 -9.72
N ASN A 922 6.23 26.18 -9.70
CA ASN A 922 5.93 24.85 -9.15
C ASN A 922 6.45 24.67 -7.72
N ALA A 923 7.42 25.47 -7.30
CA ALA A 923 7.99 25.45 -5.97
C ALA A 923 8.09 26.87 -5.42
N LEU A 924 7.80 27.03 -4.13
CA LEU A 924 7.81 28.32 -3.46
C LEU A 924 8.17 28.09 -1.99
N ASP A 925 9.02 28.97 -1.44
CA ASP A 925 9.29 29.08 0.00
C ASP A 925 9.64 30.54 0.35
N ILE A 926 9.48 30.92 1.62
CA ILE A 926 9.65 32.30 2.07
C ILE A 926 10.36 32.38 3.43
N LEU A 927 11.29 33.33 3.53
CA LEU A 927 11.95 33.73 4.76
C LEU A 927 11.73 35.22 5.01
N VAL A 928 11.46 35.60 6.26
CA VAL A 928 11.27 37.01 6.67
C VAL A 928 12.32 37.38 7.70
N HIS A 929 13.11 38.41 7.41
CA HIS A 929 14.12 38.98 8.30
C HIS A 929 14.10 40.50 8.19
N ASP A 930 14.02 41.23 9.31
CA ASP A 930 14.02 42.70 9.34
C ASP A 930 13.04 43.37 8.34
N ASN A 931 11.81 42.85 8.25
CA ASN A 931 10.76 43.26 7.28
C ASN A 931 11.10 43.04 5.79
N ILE A 932 12.20 42.35 5.48
CA ILE A 932 12.55 41.92 4.13
C ILE A 932 11.99 40.51 3.91
N PHE A 933 11.15 40.37 2.88
CA PHE A 933 10.60 39.12 2.41
C PHE A 933 11.53 38.54 1.35
N THR A 934 12.30 37.52 1.72
CA THR A 934 13.07 36.72 0.77
C THR A 934 12.21 35.55 0.30
N VAL A 935 11.89 35.51 -0.98
CA VAL A 935 11.13 34.43 -1.61
C VAL A 935 12.05 33.62 -2.50
N VAL A 936 12.05 32.29 -2.39
CA VAL A 936 12.67 31.40 -3.37
C VAL A 936 11.57 30.73 -4.19
N SER A 937 11.70 30.77 -5.51
CA SER A 937 10.76 30.16 -6.46
C SER A 937 11.47 29.27 -7.46
N GLY A 938 10.89 28.08 -7.69
CA GLY A 938 11.32 27.13 -8.71
C GLY A 938 10.28 27.01 -9.80
N GLY A 939 10.71 27.12 -11.05
CA GLY A 939 9.82 27.16 -12.21
C GLY A 939 9.82 25.89 -13.05
N ASP A 940 8.80 25.80 -13.89
CA ASP A 940 8.68 24.86 -15.01
C ASP A 940 9.69 25.17 -16.15
N ASP A 941 10.26 26.37 -16.14
CA ASP A 941 11.35 26.84 -17.00
C ASP A 941 12.75 26.44 -16.49
N ASN A 942 12.81 25.43 -15.62
CA ASN A 942 14.01 24.86 -15.02
C ASN A 942 14.88 25.87 -14.23
N SER A 943 14.34 27.05 -13.93
CA SER A 943 15.09 28.15 -13.32
C SER A 943 14.76 28.28 -11.83
N LEU A 944 15.75 28.69 -11.04
CA LEU A 944 15.62 28.99 -9.61
C LEU A 944 15.80 30.50 -9.40
N ILE A 945 14.85 31.15 -8.73
CA ILE A 945 14.87 32.60 -8.55
C ILE A 945 14.71 32.92 -7.07
N VAL A 946 15.57 33.81 -6.55
CA VAL A 946 15.45 34.40 -5.22
C VAL A 946 15.05 35.86 -5.38
N THR A 947 13.93 36.26 -4.80
CA THR A 947 13.40 37.63 -4.86
C THR A 947 13.36 38.22 -3.47
N ASN A 948 14.05 39.34 -3.24
CA ASN A 948 13.94 40.10 -2.00
C ASN A 948 13.00 41.28 -2.22
N SER A 949 12.08 41.46 -1.29
CA SER A 949 11.06 42.50 -1.39
C SER A 949 10.75 43.09 -0.02
N VAL A 950 10.23 44.31 -0.02
CA VAL A 950 9.78 45.02 1.18
C VAL A 950 8.42 45.62 0.91
N ILE A 951 7.58 45.73 1.94
CA ILE A 951 6.32 46.48 1.84
C ILE A 951 6.59 47.93 2.22
N THR A 952 6.32 48.84 1.29
CA THR A 952 6.47 50.29 1.46
C THR A 952 5.41 50.85 2.40
N GLU A 953 5.63 52.08 2.90
CA GLU A 953 4.65 52.78 3.74
C GLU A 953 3.30 53.00 3.03
N GLU A 954 3.30 53.09 1.69
CA GLU A 954 2.10 53.20 0.86
C GLU A 954 1.33 51.87 0.72
N GLY A 955 1.88 50.77 1.25
CA GLY A 955 1.28 49.43 1.19
C GLY A 955 1.53 48.68 -0.10
N ALA A 956 2.41 49.17 -0.98
CA ALA A 956 2.87 48.46 -2.18
C ALA A 956 4.14 47.63 -1.87
N VAL A 957 4.30 46.50 -2.53
CA VAL A 957 5.51 45.67 -2.49
C VAL A 957 6.54 46.26 -3.45
N SER A 958 7.70 46.65 -2.91
CA SER A 958 8.86 47.07 -3.69
C SER A 958 9.90 45.95 -3.73
N GLU A 959 10.39 45.63 -4.92
CA GLU A 959 11.51 44.72 -5.10
C GLU A 959 12.83 45.43 -4.73
N LEU A 960 13.63 44.80 -3.88
CA LEU A 960 14.96 45.29 -3.53
C LEU A 960 16.00 44.76 -4.51
N ASP A 961 16.01 43.45 -4.71
CA ASP A 961 16.90 42.75 -5.64
C ASP A 961 16.36 41.34 -5.97
N GLY A 962 16.82 40.80 -7.10
CA GLY A 962 16.46 39.48 -7.59
C GLY A 962 17.69 38.75 -8.14
N MET A 963 17.84 37.48 -7.76
CA MET A 963 18.91 36.60 -8.23
C MET A 963 18.29 35.44 -9.01
N THR A 964 18.71 35.26 -10.26
CA THR A 964 18.23 34.19 -11.13
C THR A 964 19.35 33.22 -11.47
N VAL A 965 19.10 31.94 -11.23
CA VAL A 965 19.92 30.84 -11.74
C VAL A 965 19.12 30.18 -12.88
N ALA A 966 19.42 30.60 -14.11
CA ALA A 966 18.86 29.97 -15.31
C ALA A 966 19.41 28.54 -15.45
N ASN A 967 18.58 27.60 -15.92
CA ASN A 967 18.95 26.18 -16.04
C ASN A 967 19.51 25.60 -14.72
N ALA A 968 18.91 25.98 -13.59
CA ALA A 968 19.27 25.43 -12.28
C ALA A 968 19.06 23.91 -12.26
N HIS A 969 18.10 23.40 -13.02
CA HIS A 969 17.88 21.98 -13.28
C HIS A 969 17.82 21.67 -14.79
N ASP A 970 17.88 20.39 -15.14
CA ASP A 970 17.72 19.93 -16.53
C ASP A 970 16.23 19.74 -16.92
N ALA A 971 15.32 19.87 -15.94
CA ALA A 971 13.87 19.78 -16.07
C ALA A 971 13.18 20.67 -15.01
N GLN A 972 11.84 20.67 -14.99
CA GLN A 972 11.05 21.48 -14.06
C GLN A 972 11.45 21.26 -12.60
N ILE A 973 11.54 22.36 -11.85
CA ILE A 973 11.80 22.35 -10.40
C ILE A 973 10.48 22.07 -9.69
N THR A 974 10.44 21.09 -8.79
CA THR A 974 9.22 20.66 -8.09
C THR A 974 9.24 20.97 -6.60
N GLY A 975 10.42 21.24 -6.03
CA GLY A 975 10.57 21.71 -4.66
C GLY A 975 11.75 22.66 -4.51
N ALA A 976 11.60 23.65 -3.64
CA ALA A 976 12.62 24.62 -3.26
C ALA A 976 12.36 25.06 -1.81
N LEU A 977 13.38 25.10 -0.97
CA LEU A 977 13.27 25.55 0.42
C LEU A 977 14.55 26.17 0.97
N PHE A 978 14.41 26.98 2.03
CA PHE A 978 15.52 27.45 2.85
C PHE A 978 15.93 26.40 3.89
N LEU A 979 17.23 26.17 4.06
CA LEU A 979 17.78 25.22 5.03
C LEU A 979 18.14 25.88 6.38
N ASP A 980 18.42 27.19 6.35
CA ASP A 980 18.83 27.98 7.51
C ASP A 980 17.95 29.22 7.72
N ALA A 981 17.96 29.74 8.94
CA ALA A 981 17.12 30.89 9.31
C ALA A 981 17.67 32.21 8.75
N GLN A 982 18.91 32.23 8.30
CA GLN A 982 19.56 33.37 7.66
C GLN A 982 19.35 33.36 6.14
N GLY A 983 18.82 32.26 5.58
CA GLY A 983 18.55 32.11 4.16
C GLY A 983 19.80 32.06 3.28
N LYS A 984 20.97 31.72 3.85
CA LYS A 984 22.20 31.52 3.10
C LYS A 984 22.20 30.19 2.35
N TRP A 985 21.49 29.19 2.85
CA TRP A 985 21.51 27.84 2.33
C TRP A 985 20.14 27.46 1.80
N LEU A 986 20.11 27.06 0.53
CA LEU A 986 18.89 26.74 -0.20
C LEU A 986 18.99 25.30 -0.71
N MET A 987 17.86 24.64 -0.91
CA MET A 987 17.81 23.37 -1.60
C MET A 987 16.71 23.36 -2.65
N SER A 988 16.99 22.77 -3.80
CA SER A 988 15.99 22.53 -4.85
C SER A 988 16.03 21.09 -5.35
N VAL A 989 14.88 20.62 -5.84
CA VAL A 989 14.69 19.32 -6.46
C VAL A 989 13.90 19.44 -7.74
N GLY A 990 14.18 18.59 -8.72
CA GLY A 990 13.51 18.61 -10.02
C GLY A 990 13.19 17.22 -10.56
N ILE A 991 12.42 17.18 -11.65
CA ILE A 991 12.07 15.93 -12.36
C ILE A 991 13.30 15.23 -12.95
N ASP A 992 14.40 15.95 -13.11
CA ASP A 992 15.73 15.43 -13.49
C ASP A 992 16.36 14.51 -12.41
N GLN A 993 15.64 14.24 -11.31
CA GLN A 993 16.05 13.40 -10.18
C GLN A 993 17.25 13.99 -9.42
N ARG A 994 17.55 15.27 -9.61
CA ARG A 994 18.66 15.93 -8.92
C ARG A 994 18.18 16.67 -7.69
N LEU A 995 18.97 16.55 -6.64
CA LEU A 995 18.91 17.36 -5.44
C LEU A 995 20.11 18.30 -5.50
N ARG A 996 19.86 19.60 -5.46
CA ARG A 996 20.92 20.62 -5.50
C ARG A 996 20.85 21.47 -4.25
N THR A 997 21.99 21.64 -3.60
CA THR A 997 22.16 22.59 -2.51
C THR A 997 22.87 23.82 -3.04
N TRP A 998 22.37 24.99 -2.68
CA TRP A 998 22.86 26.27 -3.14
C TRP A 998 23.32 27.12 -1.97
N HIS A 999 24.39 27.85 -2.18
CA HIS A 999 24.89 28.86 -1.26
C HIS A 999 24.58 30.26 -1.83
N ARG A 1000 23.84 31.04 -1.04
CA ARG A 1000 23.46 32.42 -1.34
C ARG A 1000 24.42 33.38 -0.66
N SER A 1001 25.08 34.18 -1.50
CA SER A 1001 25.80 35.39 -1.11
C SER A 1001 24.91 36.63 -1.28
N SER A 1002 25.42 37.82 -0.92
CA SER A 1002 24.68 39.08 -1.09
C SER A 1002 24.33 39.42 -2.55
N SER A 1003 25.02 38.85 -3.53
CA SER A 1003 24.84 39.20 -4.95
C SER A 1003 24.65 38.01 -5.89
N SER A 1004 24.81 36.77 -5.41
CA SER A 1004 24.67 35.59 -6.25
C SER A 1004 24.24 34.35 -5.47
N VAL A 1005 23.59 33.43 -6.18
CA VAL A 1005 23.31 32.07 -5.73
C VAL A 1005 24.21 31.12 -6.53
N GLN A 1006 25.03 30.34 -5.83
CA GLN A 1006 25.97 29.40 -6.44
C GLN A 1006 25.67 27.97 -6.01
N GLU A 1007 25.84 27.01 -6.92
CA GLU A 1007 25.73 25.60 -6.58
C GLU A 1007 26.84 25.20 -5.62
N HIS A 1008 26.47 24.60 -4.49
CA HIS A 1008 27.42 24.05 -3.53
C HIS A 1008 27.65 22.54 -3.77
N CYS A 1009 26.56 21.78 -3.91
CA CYS A 1009 26.66 20.37 -4.30
C CYS A 1009 25.38 19.88 -5.00
N SER A 1010 25.53 18.82 -5.79
CA SER A 1010 24.44 18.12 -6.47
C SER A 1010 24.54 16.61 -6.23
N ARG A 1011 23.39 15.94 -6.14
CA ARG A 1011 23.29 14.49 -6.05
C ARG A 1011 22.07 13.99 -6.82
N ILE A 1012 22.21 12.84 -7.47
CA ILE A 1012 21.11 12.17 -8.18
C ILE A 1012 20.43 11.19 -7.20
N SER A 1013 19.11 11.24 -7.13
CA SER A 1013 18.29 10.24 -6.43
C SER A 1013 17.85 9.14 -7.40
N CYS A 1014 17.61 7.94 -6.87
CA CYS A 1014 16.99 6.85 -7.63
C CYS A 1014 15.45 6.88 -7.54
N VAL A 1015 14.86 7.84 -6.81
CA VAL A 1015 13.42 8.08 -6.78
C VAL A 1015 13.03 8.88 -8.02
N PRO A 1016 12.27 8.30 -8.96
CA PRO A 1016 11.89 9.02 -10.16
C PRO A 1016 10.72 9.98 -9.88
N ASP A 1017 10.57 10.95 -10.77
CA ASP A 1017 9.47 11.93 -10.78
C ASP A 1017 9.29 12.63 -9.41
N LEU A 1018 10.39 13.22 -8.91
CA LEU A 1018 10.40 13.96 -7.65
C LEU A 1018 9.36 15.08 -7.69
N ALA A 1019 8.52 15.13 -6.65
CA ALA A 1019 7.34 15.98 -6.59
C ALA A 1019 7.21 16.81 -5.32
N ALA A 1020 7.80 16.33 -4.22
CA ALA A 1020 7.66 16.97 -2.93
C ALA A 1020 8.96 16.89 -2.12
N LEU A 1021 9.16 17.88 -1.28
CA LEU A 1021 10.37 18.11 -0.49
C LEU A 1021 9.96 18.68 0.87
N THR A 1022 10.57 18.19 1.95
CA THR A 1022 10.47 18.79 3.28
C THR A 1022 11.78 18.56 4.05
N CYS A 1023 12.05 19.39 5.07
CA CYS A 1023 13.23 19.22 5.91
C CYS A 1023 12.92 19.51 7.38
N TRP A 1024 13.72 18.95 8.28
CA TRP A 1024 13.67 19.28 9.70
C TRP A 1024 15.07 19.20 10.33
N LYS A 1025 15.28 20.01 11.37
CA LYS A 1025 16.54 20.07 12.10
C LYS A 1025 16.56 19.05 13.23
N LYS A 1026 17.70 18.39 13.40
CA LYS A 1026 18.02 17.57 14.56
C LYS A 1026 18.52 18.43 15.72
N PRO A 1027 18.51 17.90 16.95
CA PRO A 1027 19.05 18.60 18.13
C PRO A 1027 20.55 18.95 18.05
N ASP A 1028 21.33 18.21 17.25
CA ASP A 1028 22.77 18.43 17.01
C ASP A 1028 23.04 19.51 15.94
N GLY A 1029 21.99 20.03 15.29
CA GLY A 1029 22.07 21.04 14.23
C GLY A 1029 22.11 20.46 12.81
N ASP A 1030 22.21 19.15 12.65
CA ASP A 1030 22.11 18.52 11.33
C ASP A 1030 20.70 18.68 10.76
N ILE A 1031 20.61 18.69 9.43
CA ILE A 1031 19.34 18.82 8.72
C ILE A 1031 19.04 17.48 8.03
N LEU A 1032 17.88 16.93 8.34
CA LEU A 1032 17.31 15.83 7.56
C LEU A 1032 16.41 16.39 6.49
N VAL A 1033 16.60 15.92 5.27
CA VAL A 1033 15.77 16.30 4.13
C VAL A 1033 15.09 15.06 3.58
N ALA A 1034 13.77 15.11 3.43
CA ALA A 1034 12.98 14.05 2.83
C ALA A 1034 12.41 14.52 1.50
N ILE A 1035 12.64 13.70 0.47
CA ILE A 1035 12.13 13.92 -0.88
C ILE A 1035 11.24 12.77 -1.29
N ALA A 1036 10.20 13.08 -2.06
CA ALA A 1036 9.20 12.12 -2.47
C ALA A 1036 8.85 12.26 -3.95
N GLY A 1037 8.58 11.12 -4.58
CA GLY A 1037 8.18 10.95 -5.98
C GLY A 1037 7.54 9.58 -6.12
N GLU A 1038 7.96 8.73 -7.06
CA GLU A 1038 7.62 7.29 -7.01
C GLU A 1038 8.51 6.53 -6.02
N GLY A 1039 8.46 6.98 -4.77
CA GLY A 1039 9.34 6.54 -3.70
C GLY A 1039 9.57 7.64 -2.69
N LEU A 1040 10.35 7.30 -1.66
CA LEU A 1040 10.75 8.19 -0.59
C LEU A 1040 12.26 8.04 -0.37
N GLU A 1041 12.96 9.15 -0.26
CA GLU A 1041 14.38 9.17 0.10
C GLU A 1041 14.64 10.21 1.19
N ILE A 1042 15.51 9.87 2.15
CA ILE A 1042 15.88 10.75 3.27
C ILE A 1042 17.39 10.90 3.31
N THR A 1043 17.84 12.15 3.32
CA THR A 1043 19.25 12.53 3.28
C THR A 1043 19.66 13.30 4.52
N LEU A 1044 20.93 13.16 4.88
CA LEU A 1044 21.58 13.93 5.92
C LEU A 1044 22.42 15.05 5.31
N HIS A 1045 22.19 16.24 5.82
CA HIS A 1045 23.04 17.41 5.63
C HIS A 1045 23.65 17.73 6.99
N GLU A 1046 24.94 17.40 7.13
CA GLU A 1046 25.71 17.73 8.33
C GLU A 1046 25.66 19.23 8.58
N ASN A 1047 25.73 19.61 9.86
CA ASN A 1047 25.65 20.99 10.33
C ASN A 1047 26.51 21.95 9.48
N ILE A 1048 25.85 22.60 8.52
CA ILE A 1048 26.50 23.43 7.52
C ILE A 1048 27.15 24.67 8.16
N LEU A 1049 26.64 25.10 9.33
CA LEU A 1049 27.19 26.20 10.12
C LEU A 1049 28.50 25.83 10.83
N ALA A 1050 28.72 24.56 11.18
CA ALA A 1050 29.97 24.09 11.78
C ALA A 1050 31.11 24.03 10.75
N ALA A 1051 30.79 23.73 9.48
CA ALA A 1051 31.74 23.71 8.38
C ALA A 1051 32.29 25.12 8.05
N GLU A 1052 31.47 26.17 8.15
CA GLU A 1052 31.89 27.57 8.01
C GLU A 1052 32.86 28.02 9.14
N LEU A 1053 32.65 27.55 10.37
CA LEU A 1053 33.55 27.83 11.51
C LEU A 1053 34.88 27.07 11.41
N ALA A 1054 34.87 25.84 10.89
CA ALA A 1054 36.10 25.07 10.67
C ALA A 1054 36.96 25.65 9.53
N THR A 1055 36.33 26.17 8.48
CA THR A 1055 37.05 26.82 7.36
C THR A 1055 37.59 28.21 7.71
N THR A 1056 36.90 28.97 8.57
CA THR A 1056 37.42 30.24 9.10
C THR A 1056 38.49 30.06 10.18
N ALA A 1057 38.42 29.01 11.02
CA ALA A 1057 39.48 28.67 11.96
C ALA A 1057 40.76 28.17 11.26
N GLY A 1058 40.63 27.52 10.10
CA GLY A 1058 41.74 27.11 9.24
C GLY A 1058 42.47 28.26 8.51
N GLN A 1059 41.91 29.47 8.51
CA GLN A 1059 42.56 30.68 7.96
C GLN A 1059 43.26 31.54 9.01
N PHE A 1060 43.22 31.16 10.30
CA PHE A 1060 43.98 31.81 11.38
C PHE A 1060 45.19 31.01 11.86
N ILE A 1061 45.56 29.94 11.16
CA ILE A 1061 46.86 29.26 11.30
C ILE A 1061 47.44 29.06 9.88
N ALA A 1062 47.93 30.15 9.30
CA ALA A 1062 48.86 30.15 8.17
C ALA A 1062 49.93 31.22 8.40
#